data_AF-A0AAU3XZ56-F1
#
_entry.id   AF-A0AAU3XZ56-F1
#
_cell.length_a   1.000
_cell.length_b   1.000
_cell.length_c   1.000
_cell.angle_alpha   90.00
_cell.angle_beta   90.00
_cell.angle_gamma   90.00
#
_symmetry.space_group_name_H-M   'P 1'
#
loop_
_entity.id
_entity.type
_entity.pdbx_description
1 polymer ?
#
loop_
_entity_poly.entity_id
_entity_poly.type
_entity_poly.pdbx_seq_one_letter_code
_entity_poly.pdbx_strand_id
1 'polypeptide(L)'
;MTSQDARTRAAAPGGEPSETAIAVDRLVTNGLKALADYEDLTQEQVDHIVNKASVAALDQHTALARLAVEETGRGLFEDKAAKNMFACEHVTHSMGRMKTVGVIARDDIEDMVEIAEPVGVVCAITPVTNPTSTTIFKALMALKTRNPVVFAFHPSAQRCSAEAARIVRDAAVAAGAPKHCVQWIETPSVEATGTLMRHPGVSLILATGGNAMVKAAYSAGKPALGVGAGNVPAYVHRSAKLRRAVNDLVLSKSFDNGMICASEQAVILDDEIYDAALAEFRTLHAHLATAEEKAKLEAFLFPADRTGKGCEPKVNAAAVGQSPAWIAEQAGFTVPADTSLILVEADRVGPDEPLTREKLCPVLAVLRAGSEEQGFDLAADMVAFHGQGHSAVIHTEDRELAEAYGRRIKTVRIIVNAPSSQGAIGGIYNGLLPSLTLGCGSWGSTSVSNNVSAPQLLNVKRVGTRRNNLQWFKVPPKIYFEPQAIRYLADMPDVHRVTIVTDATMTRLGFVDRVDRVLKRRPGPVTLQIIDNVEPEPSIDSVQRGARLMRDFRPDTIIALGGGSPMDAAKVMWLLYEHPDTDFADMRHKFSDIRKRAFRFPTLGARARLVCVPTTSGTGAEVTPFAVISDPATGKKYPLADYALTPSVAIVDPLLTTELPPALAADSGFDALTHAIEAYVSVYANDFTDGLALHAIRLIFDHLEAAVNDREGSAEAREKMHNAGTIAGMAFGNAFLGIVHAMSHTLGATFHIAHGRTNAVLLPHVIRYNGTAPTKLTGWPKYESYRAPERFQDIARTLGLPAATPGDGVESLAWAVERLRDAVAIEPSFRSLGVDERAFLDALPQQSLNAYEDQCAPANPRMPMLDDMQEIMRTAYYGPAGAPAE
;
A
#
# COMPACT_ATOMS: atom_id res chain seq x y z
N MET A 1 -27.95 -13.25 18.69
CA MET A 1 -28.75 -12.78 17.53
C MET A 1 -27.75 -12.44 16.44
N THR A 2 -27.63 -13.15 15.33
CA THR A 2 -28.66 -13.74 14.47
C THR A 2 -28.33 -15.18 14.06
N SER A 3 -29.41 -15.94 13.91
CA SER A 3 -29.48 -17.32 13.44
C SER A 3 -28.85 -17.51 12.05
N GLN A 4 -27.91 -18.45 11.94
CA GLN A 4 -27.82 -19.30 10.75
C GLN A 4 -28.17 -20.71 11.16
N ASP A 5 -29.48 -20.93 11.19
CA ASP A 5 -30.10 -22.24 11.26
C ASP A 5 -29.61 -23.12 10.11
N ALA A 6 -29.14 -24.31 10.50
CA ALA A 6 -29.58 -25.59 9.94
C ALA A 6 -30.07 -25.56 8.49
N ARG A 7 -29.14 -25.51 7.53
CA ARG A 7 -29.34 -26.17 6.24
C ARG A 7 -28.60 -27.50 6.26
N THR A 8 -29.21 -28.45 6.96
CA THR A 8 -29.04 -29.89 6.71
C THR A 8 -29.33 -30.11 5.23
N ARG A 9 -28.28 -30.16 4.40
CA ARG A 9 -28.38 -30.72 3.05
C ARG A 9 -28.85 -32.16 3.24
N ALA A 10 -30.04 -32.47 2.75
CA ALA A 10 -30.48 -33.84 2.58
C ALA A 10 -29.41 -34.56 1.75
N ALA A 11 -28.64 -35.41 2.41
CA ALA A 11 -27.74 -36.33 1.75
C ALA A 11 -28.62 -37.27 0.91
N ALA A 12 -28.39 -37.27 -0.40
CA ALA A 12 -28.84 -38.36 -1.25
C ALA A 12 -28.33 -39.70 -0.64
N PRO A 13 -29.08 -40.81 -0.76
CA PRO A 13 -28.70 -42.07 -0.14
C PRO A 13 -27.30 -42.46 -0.62
N GLY A 14 -26.34 -42.45 0.30
CA GLY A 14 -24.94 -42.72 0.03
C GLY A 14 -24.77 -44.18 -0.36
N GLY A 15 -24.34 -44.41 -1.60
CA GLY A 15 -23.63 -45.64 -1.92
C GLY A 15 -22.36 -45.72 -1.06
N GLU A 16 -21.95 -46.93 -0.70
CA GLU A 16 -20.69 -47.14 0.02
C GLU A 16 -19.54 -46.41 -0.70
N PRO A 17 -18.65 -45.70 0.02
CA PRO A 17 -17.53 -45.02 -0.59
C PRO A 17 -16.67 -46.02 -1.37
N SER A 18 -16.23 -45.64 -2.58
CA SER A 18 -15.40 -46.52 -3.41
C SER A 18 -14.10 -46.89 -2.68
N GLU A 19 -13.52 -48.05 -3.00
CA GLU A 19 -12.22 -48.45 -2.45
C GLU A 19 -11.14 -47.37 -2.69
N THR A 20 -11.20 -46.70 -3.85
CA THR A 20 -10.38 -45.53 -4.17
C THR A 20 -10.56 -44.39 -3.18
N ALA A 21 -11.81 -44.06 -2.83
CA ALA A 21 -12.12 -43.00 -1.88
C ALA A 21 -11.61 -43.34 -0.46
N ILE A 22 -11.80 -44.58 -0.01
CA ILE A 22 -11.30 -45.07 1.28
C ILE A 22 -9.76 -45.02 1.34
N ALA A 23 -9.09 -45.44 0.26
CA ALA A 23 -7.63 -45.42 0.18
C ALA A 23 -7.08 -43.98 0.25
N VAL A 24 -7.70 -43.03 -0.47
CA VAL A 24 -7.30 -41.62 -0.45
C VAL A 24 -7.55 -40.98 0.92
N ASP A 25 -8.72 -41.21 1.52
CA ASP A 25 -9.05 -40.69 2.85
C ASP A 25 -8.02 -41.12 3.90
N ARG A 26 -7.62 -42.40 3.89
CA ARG A 26 -6.57 -42.92 4.78
C ARG A 26 -5.24 -42.19 4.60
N LEU A 27 -4.81 -41.91 3.36
CA LEU A 27 -3.57 -41.16 3.10
C LEU A 27 -3.65 -39.74 3.66
N VAL A 28 -4.78 -39.06 3.48
CA VAL A 28 -4.97 -37.70 3.97
C VAL A 28 -5.07 -37.65 5.48
N THR A 29 -5.79 -38.58 6.11
CA THR A 29 -5.86 -38.70 7.59
C THR A 29 -4.48 -38.96 8.21
N ASN A 30 -3.68 -39.84 7.60
CA ASN A 30 -2.29 -40.03 7.99
C ASN A 30 -1.45 -38.74 7.82
N GLY A 31 -1.69 -37.99 6.74
CA GLY A 31 -1.08 -36.69 6.52
C GLY A 31 -1.45 -35.69 7.62
N LEU A 32 -2.73 -35.57 7.98
CA LEU A 32 -3.18 -34.69 9.06
C LEU A 32 -2.55 -35.05 10.41
N LYS A 33 -2.36 -36.34 10.68
CA LYS A 33 -1.60 -36.78 11.86
C LYS A 33 -0.14 -36.32 11.81
N ALA A 34 0.54 -36.54 10.69
CA ALA A 34 1.92 -36.08 10.51
C ALA A 34 2.05 -34.55 10.59
N LEU A 35 1.02 -33.79 10.16
CA LEU A 35 0.99 -32.34 10.30
C LEU A 35 0.98 -31.91 11.77
N ALA A 36 0.23 -32.62 12.63
CA ALA A 36 0.23 -32.36 14.06
C ALA A 36 1.58 -32.73 14.69
N ASP A 37 2.15 -33.88 14.32
CA ASP A 37 3.46 -34.31 14.82
C ASP A 37 4.61 -33.35 14.41
N TYR A 38 4.40 -32.53 13.38
CA TYR A 38 5.36 -31.50 12.94
C TYR A 38 5.40 -30.26 13.83
N GLU A 39 4.38 -30.02 14.67
CA GLU A 39 4.22 -28.79 15.46
C GLU A 39 5.38 -28.59 16.45
N ASP A 40 5.88 -29.67 17.03
CA ASP A 40 6.95 -29.66 18.04
C ASP A 40 8.37 -29.53 17.46
N LEU A 41 8.53 -29.57 16.13
CA LEU A 41 9.87 -29.52 15.52
C LEU A 41 10.43 -28.09 15.44
N THR A 42 11.68 -27.96 15.87
CA THR A 42 12.49 -26.74 15.75
C THR A 42 13.01 -26.53 14.33
N GLN A 43 13.50 -25.32 14.02
CA GLN A 43 14.11 -25.00 12.73
C GLN A 43 15.30 -25.92 12.44
N GLU A 44 16.15 -26.16 13.43
CA GLU A 44 17.36 -26.96 13.31
C GLU A 44 17.02 -28.44 13.03
N GLN A 45 15.97 -28.98 13.65
CA GLN A 45 15.50 -30.34 13.38
C GLN A 45 14.92 -30.47 11.97
N VAL A 46 14.11 -29.50 11.52
CA VAL A 46 13.58 -29.47 10.15
C VAL A 46 14.72 -29.40 9.13
N ASP A 47 15.72 -28.55 9.37
CA ASP A 47 16.87 -28.41 8.48
C ASP A 47 17.72 -29.70 8.44
N HIS A 48 17.88 -30.37 9.58
CA HIS A 48 18.53 -31.67 9.64
C HIS A 48 17.80 -32.73 8.80
N ILE A 49 16.48 -32.82 8.94
CA ILE A 49 15.63 -33.73 8.16
C ILE A 49 15.81 -33.50 6.66
N VAL A 50 15.71 -32.26 6.20
CA VAL A 50 15.84 -31.91 4.77
C VAL A 50 17.22 -32.26 4.24
N ASN A 51 18.29 -31.96 5.01
CA ASN A 51 19.66 -32.29 4.62
C ASN A 51 19.86 -33.81 4.48
N LYS A 52 19.37 -34.62 5.43
CA LYS A 52 19.49 -36.08 5.37
C LYS A 52 18.67 -36.68 4.24
N ALA A 53 17.47 -36.18 4.01
CA ALA A 53 16.62 -36.59 2.90
C ALA A 53 17.26 -36.27 1.54
N SER A 54 17.85 -35.08 1.40
CA SER A 54 18.53 -34.65 0.17
C SER A 54 19.78 -35.50 -0.13
N VAL A 55 20.63 -35.75 0.88
CA VAL A 55 21.82 -36.60 0.72
C VAL A 55 21.45 -38.03 0.31
N ALA A 56 20.42 -38.63 0.93
CA ALA A 56 19.99 -39.98 0.56
C ALA A 56 19.48 -40.07 -0.89
N ALA A 57 18.74 -39.06 -1.35
CA ALA A 57 18.31 -38.98 -2.75
C ALA A 57 19.50 -38.74 -3.70
N LEU A 58 20.47 -37.93 -3.29
CA LEU A 58 21.70 -37.69 -4.05
C LEU A 58 22.52 -38.97 -4.20
N ASP A 59 22.68 -39.77 -3.15
CA ASP A 59 23.42 -41.05 -3.22
C ASP A 59 22.77 -42.04 -4.22
N GLN A 60 21.46 -41.91 -4.47
CA GLN A 60 20.68 -42.75 -5.38
C GLN A 60 20.39 -42.10 -6.75
N HIS A 61 20.99 -40.94 -7.06
CA HIS A 61 20.65 -40.17 -8.26
C HIS A 61 20.78 -40.96 -9.58
N THR A 62 21.80 -41.82 -9.70
CA THR A 62 22.01 -42.69 -10.88
C THR A 62 21.03 -43.86 -10.91
N ALA A 63 20.80 -44.53 -9.79
CA ALA A 63 19.85 -45.64 -9.71
C ALA A 63 18.43 -45.19 -10.09
N LEU A 64 18.02 -44.02 -9.59
CA LEU A 64 16.74 -43.39 -9.93
C LEU A 64 16.67 -42.98 -11.41
N ALA A 65 17.76 -42.45 -11.97
CA ALA A 65 17.82 -42.09 -13.39
C ALA A 65 17.64 -43.31 -14.30
N ARG A 66 18.34 -44.42 -13.99
CA ARG A 66 18.19 -45.70 -14.70
C ARG A 66 16.76 -46.20 -14.65
N LEU A 67 16.18 -46.27 -13.46
CA LEU A 67 14.81 -46.75 -13.27
C LEU A 67 13.79 -45.88 -14.04
N ALA A 68 13.99 -44.57 -14.09
CA ALA A 68 13.14 -43.67 -14.87
C ALA A 68 13.26 -43.91 -16.38
N VAL A 69 14.46 -44.12 -16.93
CA VAL A 69 14.62 -44.47 -18.35
C VAL A 69 13.99 -45.82 -18.67
N GLU A 70 14.25 -46.84 -17.85
CA GLU A 70 13.71 -48.20 -18.03
C GLU A 70 12.18 -48.24 -17.97
N GLU A 71 11.57 -47.51 -17.04
CA GLU A 71 10.10 -47.49 -16.88
C GLU A 71 9.42 -46.63 -17.96
N THR A 72 9.96 -45.45 -18.25
CA THR A 72 9.29 -44.49 -19.15
C THR A 72 9.60 -44.73 -20.63
N GLY A 73 10.77 -45.33 -20.93
CA GLY A 73 11.32 -45.45 -22.27
C GLY A 73 11.73 -44.11 -22.89
N ARG A 74 11.98 -43.06 -22.09
CA ARG A 74 12.19 -41.68 -22.57
C ARG A 74 13.43 -41.04 -21.97
N GLY A 75 14.12 -40.26 -22.80
CA GLY A 75 15.25 -39.42 -22.39
C GLY A 75 16.55 -40.19 -22.23
N LEU A 76 17.51 -39.57 -21.55
CA LEU A 76 18.88 -40.06 -21.39
C LEU A 76 19.22 -40.28 -19.92
N PHE A 77 20.02 -41.31 -19.65
CA PHE A 77 20.40 -41.68 -18.29
C PHE A 77 21.22 -40.56 -17.62
N GLU A 78 22.24 -40.07 -18.32
CA GLU A 78 23.19 -39.05 -17.85
C GLU A 78 22.45 -37.76 -17.49
N ASP A 79 21.53 -37.32 -18.34
CA ASP A 79 20.76 -36.10 -18.12
C ASP A 79 19.76 -36.26 -16.97
N LYS A 80 19.12 -37.42 -16.83
CA LYS A 80 18.27 -37.70 -15.66
C LYS A 80 19.06 -37.75 -14.36
N ALA A 81 20.28 -38.27 -14.38
CA ALA A 81 21.18 -38.25 -13.23
C ALA A 81 21.51 -36.81 -12.83
N ALA A 82 21.85 -35.95 -13.80
CA ALA A 82 22.08 -34.51 -13.57
C ALA A 82 20.82 -33.80 -13.03
N LYS A 83 19.62 -34.11 -13.56
CA LYS A 83 18.36 -33.56 -13.03
C LYS A 83 18.08 -33.98 -11.59
N ASN A 84 18.39 -35.22 -11.22
CA ASN A 84 18.25 -35.68 -9.85
C ASN A 84 19.23 -34.96 -8.91
N MET A 85 20.50 -34.78 -9.33
CA MET A 85 21.48 -33.98 -8.58
C MET A 85 20.99 -32.54 -8.40
N PHE A 86 20.49 -31.91 -9.45
CA PHE A 86 19.91 -30.56 -9.38
C PHE A 86 18.81 -30.46 -8.31
N ALA A 87 17.87 -31.42 -8.32
CA ALA A 87 16.77 -31.44 -7.35
C ALA A 87 17.24 -31.66 -5.90
N CYS A 88 18.37 -32.34 -5.68
CA CYS A 88 18.94 -32.54 -4.35
C CYS A 88 19.74 -31.31 -3.90
N GLU A 89 20.71 -30.88 -4.70
CA GLU A 89 21.72 -29.89 -4.26
C GLU A 89 21.20 -28.45 -4.38
N HIS A 90 20.80 -28.02 -5.57
CA HIS A 90 20.43 -26.62 -5.81
C HIS A 90 19.18 -26.22 -5.03
N VAL A 91 18.16 -27.09 -4.99
CA VAL A 91 16.92 -26.85 -4.25
C VAL A 91 17.21 -26.75 -2.76
N THR A 92 17.92 -27.71 -2.18
CA THR A 92 18.26 -27.71 -0.74
C THR A 92 19.12 -26.50 -0.38
N HIS A 93 20.13 -26.19 -1.19
CA HIS A 93 20.97 -25.02 -1.00
C HIS A 93 20.16 -23.71 -0.96
N SER A 94 19.23 -23.54 -1.91
CA SER A 94 18.38 -22.33 -1.99
C SER A 94 17.49 -22.14 -0.77
N MET A 95 17.05 -23.23 -0.13
CA MET A 95 16.19 -23.20 1.05
C MET A 95 16.97 -23.21 2.37
N GLY A 96 18.28 -23.44 2.36
CA GLY A 96 19.07 -23.70 3.56
C GLY A 96 19.02 -22.57 4.60
N ARG A 97 19.01 -21.31 4.15
CA ARG A 97 18.96 -20.13 5.05
C ARG A 97 17.54 -19.66 5.39
N MET A 98 16.52 -20.31 4.84
CA MET A 98 15.14 -19.88 5.00
C MET A 98 14.62 -20.25 6.37
N LYS A 99 14.08 -19.27 7.11
CA LYS A 99 13.32 -19.53 8.34
C LYS A 99 11.90 -19.94 7.96
N THR A 100 11.47 -21.09 8.43
CA THR A 100 10.18 -21.73 8.13
C THR A 100 9.46 -22.21 9.37
N VAL A 101 10.06 -22.04 10.56
CA VAL A 101 9.53 -22.45 11.87
C VAL A 101 9.39 -21.24 12.79
N GLY A 102 8.20 -21.07 13.39
CA GLY A 102 7.95 -20.05 14.40
C GLY A 102 8.19 -18.63 13.87
N VAL A 103 8.83 -17.78 14.68
CA VAL A 103 9.11 -16.39 14.32
C VAL A 103 10.19 -16.31 13.24
N ILE A 104 9.80 -15.82 12.05
CA ILE A 104 10.70 -15.69 10.90
C ILE A 104 11.26 -14.27 10.74
N ALA A 105 10.53 -13.26 11.19
CA ALA A 105 10.97 -11.87 11.18
C ALA A 105 10.44 -11.10 12.40
N ARG A 106 11.26 -10.16 12.88
CA ARG A 106 10.89 -9.13 13.85
C ARG A 106 11.36 -7.80 13.27
N ASP A 107 10.44 -6.86 13.16
CA ASP A 107 10.72 -5.48 12.76
C ASP A 107 10.41 -4.57 13.96
N ASP A 108 11.45 -4.11 14.64
CA ASP A 108 11.32 -3.27 15.83
C ASP A 108 10.89 -1.82 15.48
N ILE A 109 11.01 -1.41 14.21
CA ILE A 109 10.63 -0.07 13.74
C ILE A 109 9.14 -0.04 13.43
N GLU A 110 8.66 -1.03 12.69
CA GLU A 110 7.24 -1.19 12.41
C GLU A 110 6.46 -1.88 13.55
N ASP A 111 7.17 -2.36 14.56
CA ASP A 111 6.70 -3.15 15.72
C ASP A 111 5.80 -4.33 15.27
N MET A 112 6.38 -5.15 14.39
CA MET A 112 5.70 -6.27 13.74
C MET A 112 6.49 -7.56 13.87
N VAL A 113 5.79 -8.66 14.12
CA VAL A 113 6.36 -10.01 14.14
C VAL A 113 5.69 -10.86 13.07
N GLU A 114 6.49 -11.53 12.23
CA GLU A 114 6.01 -12.52 11.26
C GLU A 114 6.29 -13.94 11.76
N ILE A 115 5.27 -14.80 11.73
CA ILE A 115 5.32 -16.19 12.20
C ILE A 115 4.91 -17.13 11.06
N ALA A 116 5.76 -18.11 10.74
CA ALA A 116 5.53 -19.09 9.68
C ALA A 116 4.75 -20.31 10.18
N GLU A 117 3.74 -20.69 9.41
CA GLU A 117 2.91 -21.87 9.61
C GLU A 117 2.84 -22.71 8.33
N PRO A 118 2.86 -24.05 8.42
CA PRO A 118 2.60 -24.90 7.25
C PRO A 118 1.22 -24.60 6.66
N VAL A 119 1.07 -24.80 5.35
CA VAL A 119 -0.25 -24.74 4.68
C VAL A 119 -1.14 -25.92 5.05
N GLY A 120 -0.55 -27.07 5.36
CA GLY A 120 -1.23 -28.30 5.76
C GLY A 120 -0.85 -29.48 4.86
N VAL A 121 -1.80 -30.37 4.55
CA VAL A 121 -1.53 -31.51 3.65
C VAL A 121 -1.48 -31.05 2.19
N VAL A 122 -0.39 -31.34 1.51
CA VAL A 122 -0.15 -30.97 0.11
C VAL A 122 -0.46 -32.14 -0.81
N CYS A 123 -1.28 -31.93 -1.83
CA CYS A 123 -1.45 -32.84 -2.96
C CYS A 123 -0.44 -32.51 -4.06
N ALA A 124 0.46 -33.42 -4.40
CA ALA A 124 1.52 -33.18 -5.38
C ALA A 124 1.37 -34.07 -6.63
N ILE A 125 1.21 -33.45 -7.79
CA ILE A 125 1.08 -34.16 -9.08
C ILE A 125 2.43 -34.11 -9.82
N THR A 126 2.90 -35.23 -10.36
CA THR A 126 4.18 -35.29 -11.09
C THR A 126 4.00 -35.71 -12.56
N PRO A 127 4.84 -35.19 -13.47
CA PRO A 127 4.79 -35.54 -14.89
C PRO A 127 5.63 -36.79 -15.19
N VAL A 128 5.37 -37.42 -16.35
CA VAL A 128 6.18 -38.53 -16.88
C VAL A 128 7.59 -38.11 -17.35
N THR A 129 7.79 -36.83 -17.66
CA THR A 129 9.06 -36.31 -18.22
C THR A 129 10.15 -36.13 -17.16
N ASN A 130 9.77 -35.68 -15.96
CA ASN A 130 10.65 -35.42 -14.83
C ASN A 130 10.18 -36.16 -13.55
N PRO A 131 10.01 -37.49 -13.57
CA PRO A 131 9.28 -38.19 -12.53
C PRO A 131 10.02 -38.20 -11.19
N THR A 132 11.30 -38.60 -11.17
CA THR A 132 12.11 -38.71 -9.94
C THR A 132 12.51 -37.34 -9.40
N SER A 133 13.06 -36.47 -10.27
CA SER A 133 13.56 -35.16 -9.85
C SER A 133 12.46 -34.25 -9.33
N THR A 134 11.27 -34.24 -9.94
CA THR A 134 10.11 -33.48 -9.43
C THR A 134 9.61 -34.03 -8.10
N THR A 135 9.64 -35.35 -7.93
CA THR A 135 9.26 -36.00 -6.66
C THR A 135 10.19 -35.59 -5.54
N ILE A 136 11.51 -35.64 -5.76
CA ILE A 136 12.53 -35.18 -4.80
C ILE A 136 12.32 -33.71 -4.47
N PHE A 137 12.26 -32.85 -5.48
CA PHE A 137 12.09 -31.40 -5.33
C PHE A 137 10.85 -31.05 -4.46
N LYS A 138 9.68 -31.62 -4.79
CA LYS A 138 8.44 -31.34 -4.04
C LYS A 138 8.48 -31.89 -2.62
N ALA A 139 9.07 -33.07 -2.41
CA ALA A 139 9.20 -33.66 -1.10
C ALA A 139 10.12 -32.83 -0.19
N LEU A 140 11.30 -32.43 -0.68
CA LEU A 140 12.25 -31.60 0.09
C LEU A 140 11.64 -30.25 0.48
N MET A 141 10.90 -29.60 -0.42
CA MET A 141 10.16 -28.39 -0.11
C MET A 141 9.10 -28.59 0.98
N ALA A 142 8.31 -29.66 0.86
CA ALA A 142 7.25 -29.99 1.82
C ALA A 142 7.84 -30.28 3.20
N LEU A 143 8.94 -31.04 3.27
CA LEU A 143 9.69 -31.29 4.51
C LEU A 143 10.20 -29.99 5.14
N LYS A 144 10.86 -29.11 4.34
CA LYS A 144 11.40 -27.82 4.82
C LYS A 144 10.35 -26.92 5.44
N THR A 145 9.09 -27.08 5.02
CA THR A 145 7.97 -26.24 5.43
C THR A 145 7.00 -26.95 6.38
N ARG A 146 7.37 -28.13 6.88
CA ARG A 146 6.56 -28.93 7.82
C ARG A 146 5.19 -29.33 7.25
N ASN A 147 5.11 -29.51 5.93
CA ASN A 147 3.91 -29.98 5.25
C ASN A 147 4.04 -31.46 4.92
N PRO A 148 3.09 -32.31 5.33
CA PRO A 148 2.93 -33.64 4.78
C PRO A 148 2.51 -33.57 3.32
N VAL A 149 3.09 -34.40 2.46
CA VAL A 149 2.77 -34.45 1.03
C VAL A 149 2.25 -35.81 0.61
N VAL A 150 1.16 -35.81 -0.17
CA VAL A 150 0.59 -37.00 -0.82
C VAL A 150 0.73 -36.83 -2.33
N PHE A 151 1.47 -37.74 -2.95
CA PHE A 151 1.72 -37.70 -4.39
C PHE A 151 0.69 -38.48 -5.21
N ALA A 152 0.34 -37.90 -6.35
CA ALA A 152 -0.35 -38.56 -7.45
C ALA A 152 0.60 -38.59 -8.67
N PHE A 153 1.26 -39.74 -8.88
CA PHE A 153 2.23 -39.89 -9.95
C PHE A 153 1.56 -40.22 -11.29
N HIS A 154 2.25 -39.91 -12.38
CA HIS A 154 1.80 -40.34 -13.70
C HIS A 154 1.88 -41.88 -13.83
N PRO A 155 0.86 -42.56 -14.41
CA PRO A 155 0.83 -44.03 -14.49
C PRO A 155 2.06 -44.65 -15.15
N SER A 156 2.58 -44.03 -16.21
CA SER A 156 3.79 -44.47 -16.92
C SER A 156 5.12 -44.20 -16.20
N ALA A 157 5.09 -43.67 -14.97
CA ALA A 157 6.28 -43.37 -14.17
C ALA A 157 6.04 -43.63 -12.67
N GLN A 158 5.12 -44.54 -12.35
CA GLN A 158 4.68 -44.83 -10.99
C GLN A 158 5.83 -45.41 -10.15
N ARG A 159 6.56 -46.39 -10.68
CA ARG A 159 7.59 -47.13 -9.92
C ARG A 159 8.78 -46.25 -9.59
N CYS A 160 9.32 -45.53 -10.57
CA CYS A 160 10.47 -44.64 -10.36
C CYS A 160 10.14 -43.48 -9.42
N SER A 161 8.94 -42.89 -9.55
CA SER A 161 8.50 -41.81 -8.65
C SER A 161 8.27 -42.32 -7.23
N ALA A 162 7.63 -43.47 -7.06
CA ALA A 162 7.42 -44.09 -5.75
C ALA A 162 8.75 -44.46 -5.07
N GLU A 163 9.75 -44.92 -5.83
CA GLU A 163 11.09 -45.19 -5.30
C GLU A 163 11.78 -43.91 -4.83
N ALA A 164 11.73 -42.83 -5.62
CA ALA A 164 12.25 -41.54 -5.20
C ALA A 164 11.58 -41.01 -3.92
N ALA A 165 10.24 -41.10 -3.83
CA ALA A 165 9.49 -40.72 -2.64
C ALA A 165 9.84 -41.60 -1.43
N ARG A 166 10.03 -42.91 -1.62
CA ARG A 166 10.43 -43.87 -0.57
C ARG A 166 11.79 -43.51 0.01
N ILE A 167 12.81 -43.29 -0.83
CA ILE A 167 14.16 -42.91 -0.40
C ILE A 167 14.13 -41.63 0.44
N VAL A 168 13.45 -40.60 -0.07
CA VAL A 168 13.31 -39.31 0.64
C VAL A 168 12.57 -39.48 1.97
N ARG A 169 11.44 -40.20 1.98
CA ARG A 169 10.63 -40.47 3.17
C ARG A 169 11.43 -41.20 4.24
N ASP A 170 12.08 -42.31 3.88
CA ASP A 170 12.71 -43.20 4.85
C ASP A 170 13.92 -42.50 5.50
N ALA A 171 14.68 -41.73 4.72
CA ALA A 171 15.76 -40.89 5.24
C ALA A 171 15.23 -39.75 6.13
N ALA A 172 14.13 -39.10 5.75
CA ALA A 172 13.50 -38.06 6.56
C ALA A 172 13.00 -38.61 7.90
N VAL A 173 12.32 -39.76 7.89
CA VAL A 173 11.81 -40.42 9.10
C VAL A 173 12.97 -40.86 10.01
N ALA A 174 14.03 -41.43 9.45
CA ALA A 174 15.23 -41.79 10.21
C ALA A 174 15.92 -40.57 10.84
N ALA A 175 15.78 -39.40 10.23
CA ALA A 175 16.28 -38.12 10.74
C ALA A 175 15.33 -37.39 11.70
N GLY A 176 14.16 -37.98 12.02
CA GLY A 176 13.19 -37.44 12.99
C GLY A 176 11.91 -36.85 12.40
N ALA A 177 11.65 -36.99 11.09
CA ALA A 177 10.38 -36.58 10.51
C ALA A 177 9.22 -37.51 10.92
N PRO A 178 7.97 -37.01 10.95
CA PRO A 178 6.80 -37.86 11.19
C PRO A 178 6.67 -38.98 10.15
N LYS A 179 6.20 -40.16 10.59
CA LYS A 179 6.11 -41.39 9.77
C LYS A 179 5.42 -41.20 8.41
N HIS A 180 4.42 -40.31 8.35
CA HIS A 180 3.58 -40.08 7.17
C HIS A 180 3.87 -38.74 6.47
N CYS A 181 5.08 -38.19 6.64
CA CYS A 181 5.51 -36.93 6.04
C CYS A 181 5.48 -36.93 4.50
N VAL A 182 5.72 -38.10 3.88
CA VAL A 182 5.68 -38.29 2.43
C VAL A 182 4.90 -39.58 2.12
N GLN A 183 3.89 -39.48 1.27
CA GLN A 183 2.98 -40.56 0.90
C GLN A 183 2.63 -40.49 -0.59
N TRP A 184 2.05 -41.54 -1.17
CA TRP A 184 1.58 -41.54 -2.56
C TRP A 184 0.41 -42.51 -2.77
N ILE A 185 -0.30 -42.34 -3.89
CA ILE A 185 -1.32 -43.28 -4.37
C ILE A 185 -0.61 -44.49 -5.00
N GLU A 186 -0.85 -45.70 -4.50
CA GLU A 186 -0.20 -46.93 -4.99
C GLU A 186 -0.66 -47.33 -6.39
N THR A 187 -1.97 -47.22 -6.67
CA THR A 187 -2.58 -47.55 -7.97
C THR A 187 -3.11 -46.26 -8.62
N PRO A 188 -2.35 -45.64 -9.54
CA PRO A 188 -2.71 -44.34 -10.10
C PRO A 188 -3.93 -44.44 -11.02
N SER A 189 -4.91 -43.56 -10.80
CA SER A 189 -6.07 -43.41 -11.66
C SER A 189 -6.56 -41.96 -11.70
N VAL A 190 -7.34 -41.62 -12.74
CA VAL A 190 -7.98 -40.29 -12.84
C VAL A 190 -8.94 -40.06 -11.67
N GLU A 191 -9.67 -41.11 -11.27
CA GLU A 191 -10.53 -41.08 -10.09
C GLU A 191 -9.72 -40.77 -8.83
N ALA A 192 -8.65 -41.53 -8.55
CA ALA A 192 -7.84 -41.36 -7.34
C ALA A 192 -7.22 -39.97 -7.25
N THR A 193 -6.67 -39.47 -8.36
CA THR A 193 -6.10 -38.11 -8.44
C THR A 193 -7.17 -37.05 -8.21
N GLY A 194 -8.33 -37.19 -8.85
CA GLY A 194 -9.46 -36.27 -8.67
C GLY A 194 -10.01 -36.27 -7.25
N THR A 195 -10.08 -37.43 -6.62
CA THR A 195 -10.51 -37.59 -5.22
C THR A 195 -9.51 -36.94 -4.26
N LEU A 196 -8.20 -37.15 -4.46
CA LEU A 196 -7.16 -36.51 -3.63
C LEU A 196 -7.21 -34.98 -3.74
N MET A 197 -7.28 -34.43 -4.96
CA MET A 197 -7.33 -32.98 -5.17
C MET A 197 -8.53 -32.31 -4.49
N ARG A 198 -9.69 -32.99 -4.45
CA ARG A 198 -10.92 -32.47 -3.86
C ARG A 198 -11.10 -32.84 -2.38
N HIS A 199 -10.19 -33.61 -1.81
CA HIS A 199 -10.34 -34.10 -0.44
C HIS A 199 -10.42 -32.93 0.56
N PRO A 200 -11.34 -32.95 1.54
CA PRO A 200 -11.50 -31.86 2.49
C PRO A 200 -10.21 -31.58 3.28
N GLY A 201 -9.46 -32.62 3.66
CA GLY A 201 -8.20 -32.51 4.40
C GLY A 201 -6.97 -32.07 3.60
N VAL A 202 -7.06 -31.90 2.28
CA VAL A 202 -5.97 -31.31 1.46
C VAL A 202 -6.08 -29.79 1.48
N SER A 203 -4.96 -29.12 1.76
CA SER A 203 -4.88 -27.66 1.86
C SER A 203 -4.42 -26.97 0.58
N LEU A 204 -3.51 -27.62 -0.17
CA LEU A 204 -2.88 -27.01 -1.35
C LEU A 204 -2.53 -28.08 -2.39
N ILE A 205 -2.64 -27.72 -3.68
CA ILE A 205 -2.29 -28.60 -4.81
C ILE A 205 -1.05 -28.06 -5.54
N LEU A 206 -0.02 -28.88 -5.69
CA LEU A 206 1.15 -28.64 -6.55
C LEU A 206 0.98 -29.38 -7.88
N ALA A 207 0.49 -28.69 -8.92
CA ALA A 207 0.15 -29.29 -10.21
C ALA A 207 1.25 -29.11 -11.25
N THR A 208 2.10 -30.13 -11.43
CA THR A 208 3.11 -30.19 -12.51
C THR A 208 2.69 -31.25 -13.52
N GLY A 209 2.17 -30.82 -14.65
CA GLY A 209 1.65 -31.68 -15.71
C GLY A 209 1.05 -30.86 -16.85
N GLY A 210 0.42 -31.53 -17.82
CA GLY A 210 -0.20 -30.83 -18.95
C GLY A 210 -1.38 -29.94 -18.55
N ASN A 211 -1.75 -29.02 -19.44
CA ASN A 211 -2.78 -27.98 -19.20
C ASN A 211 -4.12 -28.53 -18.68
N ALA A 212 -4.54 -29.73 -19.11
CA ALA A 212 -5.77 -30.35 -18.62
C ALA A 212 -5.72 -30.67 -17.11
N MET A 213 -4.57 -31.16 -16.63
CA MET A 213 -4.37 -31.48 -15.22
C MET A 213 -4.27 -30.20 -14.38
N VAL A 214 -3.56 -29.19 -14.89
CA VAL A 214 -3.49 -27.88 -14.23
C VAL A 214 -4.89 -27.26 -14.10
N LYS A 215 -5.69 -27.28 -15.17
CA LYS A 215 -7.09 -26.82 -15.13
C LYS A 215 -7.92 -27.59 -14.12
N ALA A 216 -7.74 -28.92 -14.01
CA ALA A 216 -8.41 -29.74 -13.02
C ALA A 216 -8.02 -29.35 -11.58
N ALA A 217 -6.74 -29.05 -11.33
CA ALA A 217 -6.27 -28.58 -10.03
C ALA A 217 -6.89 -27.24 -9.63
N TYR A 218 -6.93 -26.24 -10.53
CA TYR A 218 -7.60 -24.96 -10.26
C TYR A 218 -9.12 -25.07 -10.15
N SER A 219 -9.71 -26.14 -10.69
CA SER A 219 -11.15 -26.42 -10.58
C SER A 219 -11.51 -27.26 -9.34
N ALA A 220 -10.52 -27.67 -8.53
CA ALA A 220 -10.74 -28.55 -7.38
C ALA A 220 -11.31 -27.83 -6.14
N GLY A 221 -11.45 -26.50 -6.18
CA GLY A 221 -11.91 -25.70 -5.04
C GLY A 221 -10.87 -25.52 -3.94
N LYS A 222 -9.59 -25.73 -4.26
CA LYS A 222 -8.43 -25.59 -3.37
C LYS A 222 -7.41 -24.61 -3.95
N PRO A 223 -6.63 -23.90 -3.13
CA PRO A 223 -5.43 -23.21 -3.60
C PRO A 223 -4.55 -24.16 -4.41
N ALA A 224 -4.19 -23.77 -5.63
CA ALA A 224 -3.37 -24.57 -6.52
C ALA A 224 -2.20 -23.72 -7.03
N LEU A 225 -1.02 -24.34 -7.08
CA LEU A 225 0.18 -23.81 -7.71
C LEU A 225 0.46 -24.69 -8.93
N GLY A 226 0.17 -24.14 -10.10
CA GLY A 226 0.24 -24.84 -11.38
C GLY A 226 1.36 -24.33 -12.27
N VAL A 227 1.63 -25.10 -13.32
CA VAL A 227 2.53 -24.75 -14.43
C VAL A 227 1.72 -24.49 -15.71
N GLY A 228 2.39 -24.14 -16.80
CA GLY A 228 1.81 -24.09 -18.15
C GLY A 228 2.71 -24.80 -19.17
N ALA A 229 2.23 -24.90 -20.40
CA ALA A 229 3.05 -25.37 -21.53
C ALA A 229 4.14 -24.34 -21.89
N GLY A 230 5.27 -24.81 -22.40
CA GLY A 230 6.37 -23.95 -22.84
C GLY A 230 6.59 -24.03 -24.33
N ASN A 231 6.19 -22.98 -25.06
CA ASN A 231 6.54 -22.81 -26.47
C ASN A 231 7.64 -21.75 -26.63
N VAL A 232 8.85 -22.08 -26.17
CA VAL A 232 9.91 -21.10 -25.93
C VAL A 232 10.59 -20.65 -27.24
N PRO A 233 10.51 -19.36 -27.62
CA PRO A 233 11.35 -18.80 -28.68
C PRO A 233 12.73 -18.40 -28.13
N ALA A 234 13.75 -18.51 -28.97
CA ALA A 234 15.08 -17.96 -28.71
C ALA A 234 15.49 -17.01 -29.84
N TYR A 235 15.51 -15.71 -29.55
CA TYR A 235 15.97 -14.70 -30.51
C TYR A 235 17.49 -14.51 -30.39
N VAL A 236 18.22 -14.72 -31.48
CA VAL A 236 19.66 -14.47 -31.57
C VAL A 236 19.87 -13.23 -32.42
N HIS A 237 20.18 -12.13 -31.74
CA HIS A 237 20.50 -10.88 -32.40
C HIS A 237 21.92 -10.93 -32.96
N ARG A 238 22.20 -10.21 -34.05
CA ARG A 238 23.52 -10.10 -34.71
C ARG A 238 24.66 -9.69 -33.78
N SER A 239 24.39 -9.00 -32.67
CA SER A 239 25.41 -8.66 -31.66
C SER A 239 25.80 -9.83 -30.73
N ALA A 240 25.07 -10.95 -30.78
CA ALA A 240 25.32 -12.08 -29.91
C ALA A 240 26.70 -12.69 -30.12
N LYS A 241 27.26 -13.26 -29.05
CA LYS A 241 28.37 -14.23 -29.16
C LYS A 241 27.85 -15.52 -29.80
N LEU A 242 27.87 -15.55 -31.14
CA LEU A 242 27.20 -16.57 -31.95
C LEU A 242 27.54 -18.01 -31.53
N ARG A 243 28.82 -18.34 -31.35
CA ARG A 243 29.23 -19.69 -30.92
C ARG A 243 28.65 -20.10 -29.57
N ARG A 244 28.61 -19.16 -28.61
CA ARG A 244 27.97 -19.41 -27.31
C ARG A 244 26.47 -19.61 -27.48
N ALA A 245 25.81 -18.75 -28.26
CA ALA A 245 24.38 -18.87 -28.50
C ALA A 245 24.01 -20.22 -29.12
N VAL A 246 24.71 -20.67 -30.16
CA VAL A 246 24.48 -21.97 -30.79
C VAL A 246 24.79 -23.13 -29.83
N ASN A 247 25.88 -23.05 -29.06
CA ASN A 247 26.20 -24.05 -28.03
C ASN A 247 25.09 -24.15 -26.96
N ASP A 248 24.60 -23.01 -26.47
CA ASP A 248 23.53 -22.95 -25.48
C ASP A 248 22.22 -23.55 -26.01
N LEU A 249 21.87 -23.24 -27.27
CA LEU A 249 20.68 -23.78 -27.95
C LEU A 249 20.77 -25.30 -28.10
N VAL A 250 21.91 -25.82 -28.55
CA VAL A 250 22.12 -27.28 -28.68
C VAL A 250 22.11 -27.96 -27.32
N LEU A 251 22.83 -27.39 -26.33
CA LEU A 251 22.88 -27.90 -24.96
C LEU A 251 21.48 -28.02 -24.35
N SER A 252 20.69 -26.94 -24.41
CA SER A 252 19.35 -26.93 -23.84
C SER A 252 18.39 -27.87 -24.57
N LYS A 253 18.43 -27.89 -25.91
CA LYS A 253 17.47 -28.66 -26.71
C LYS A 253 17.74 -30.15 -26.73
N SER A 254 19.01 -30.55 -26.65
CA SER A 254 19.40 -31.96 -26.58
C SER A 254 19.28 -32.55 -25.17
N PHE A 255 19.29 -31.72 -24.13
CA PHE A 255 19.22 -32.17 -22.74
C PHE A 255 17.96 -33.00 -22.44
N ASP A 256 18.18 -34.24 -22.02
CA ASP A 256 17.18 -35.30 -21.82
C ASP A 256 16.25 -35.46 -23.03
N ASN A 257 16.83 -35.36 -24.24
CA ASN A 257 16.14 -35.35 -25.52
C ASN A 257 15.01 -34.29 -25.59
N GLY A 258 15.25 -33.08 -25.07
CA GLY A 258 14.35 -31.94 -25.21
C GLY A 258 13.06 -32.04 -24.37
N MET A 259 13.04 -32.83 -23.30
CA MET A 259 11.85 -33.05 -22.47
C MET A 259 11.59 -31.98 -21.41
N ILE A 260 12.52 -31.05 -21.19
CA ILE A 260 12.27 -29.91 -20.30
C ILE A 260 11.31 -28.95 -21.01
N CYS A 261 10.23 -28.57 -20.32
CA CYS A 261 9.20 -27.67 -20.88
C CYS A 261 9.74 -26.28 -21.20
N ALA A 262 10.84 -25.87 -20.56
CA ALA A 262 11.54 -24.64 -20.89
C ALA A 262 12.49 -24.76 -22.09
N SER A 263 12.68 -25.95 -22.68
CA SER A 263 13.55 -26.10 -23.85
C SER A 263 13.01 -25.33 -25.05
N GLU A 264 13.92 -24.80 -25.85
CA GLU A 264 13.64 -24.00 -27.04
C GLU A 264 12.81 -24.81 -28.03
N GLN A 265 11.80 -24.16 -28.59
CA GLN A 265 10.95 -24.74 -29.63
C GLN A 265 11.25 -24.13 -30.99
N ALA A 266 11.73 -22.88 -31.01
CA ALA A 266 12.24 -22.22 -32.19
C ALA A 266 13.44 -21.34 -31.86
N VAL A 267 14.39 -21.24 -32.79
CA VAL A 267 15.41 -20.20 -32.84
C VAL A 267 15.04 -19.21 -33.95
N ILE A 268 15.11 -17.92 -33.62
CA ILE A 268 14.87 -16.80 -34.53
C ILE A 268 16.22 -16.11 -34.70
N LEU A 269 16.76 -16.13 -35.92
CA LEU A 269 18.09 -15.63 -36.23
C LEU A 269 17.97 -14.36 -37.08
N ASP A 270 18.73 -13.32 -36.72
CA ASP A 270 18.92 -12.17 -37.62
C ASP A 270 19.52 -12.64 -38.96
N ASP A 271 19.05 -12.02 -40.05
CA ASP A 271 19.46 -12.32 -41.42
C ASP A 271 20.99 -12.32 -41.60
N GLU A 272 21.67 -11.35 -40.98
CA GLU A 272 23.12 -11.15 -41.08
C GLU A 272 23.95 -12.30 -40.50
N ILE A 273 23.38 -13.09 -39.59
CA ILE A 273 24.08 -14.21 -38.93
C ILE A 273 23.50 -15.58 -39.28
N TYR A 274 22.42 -15.66 -40.07
CA TYR A 274 21.68 -16.89 -40.32
C TYR A 274 22.55 -18.04 -40.84
N ASP A 275 23.30 -17.80 -41.93
CA ASP A 275 24.11 -18.83 -42.56
C ASP A 275 25.30 -19.24 -41.68
N ALA A 276 25.90 -18.29 -40.97
CA ALA A 276 26.96 -18.54 -40.01
C ALA A 276 26.47 -19.36 -38.80
N ALA A 277 25.25 -19.10 -38.33
CA ALA A 277 24.61 -19.86 -37.26
C ALA A 277 24.35 -21.30 -37.71
N LEU A 278 23.79 -21.51 -38.91
CA LEU A 278 23.57 -22.85 -39.46
C LEU A 278 24.88 -23.62 -39.66
N ALA A 279 25.96 -22.94 -40.07
CA ALA A 279 27.28 -23.55 -40.15
C ALA A 279 27.79 -23.99 -38.77
N GLU A 280 27.62 -23.17 -37.74
CA GLU A 280 28.00 -23.52 -36.36
C GLU A 280 27.13 -24.65 -35.80
N PHE A 281 25.83 -24.69 -36.10
CA PHE A 281 24.96 -25.81 -35.70
C PHE A 281 25.45 -27.14 -36.27
N ARG A 282 25.94 -27.15 -37.52
CA ARG A 282 26.50 -28.35 -38.15
C ARG A 282 27.79 -28.83 -37.46
N THR A 283 28.61 -27.94 -36.90
CA THR A 283 29.81 -28.35 -36.15
C THR A 283 29.46 -29.09 -34.86
N LEU A 284 28.26 -28.86 -34.34
CA LEU A 284 27.67 -29.56 -33.20
C LEU A 284 26.72 -30.69 -33.62
N HIS A 285 26.89 -31.24 -34.83
CA HIS A 285 26.13 -32.38 -35.37
C HIS A 285 24.60 -32.15 -35.50
N ALA A 286 24.14 -30.91 -35.60
CA ALA A 286 22.73 -30.66 -35.91
C ALA A 286 22.42 -30.91 -37.39
N HIS A 287 21.37 -31.68 -37.68
CA HIS A 287 20.92 -32.00 -39.04
C HIS A 287 19.90 -30.98 -39.53
N LEU A 288 20.17 -30.29 -40.64
CA LEU A 288 19.19 -29.42 -41.28
C LEU A 288 18.29 -30.24 -42.20
N ALA A 289 17.00 -30.35 -41.84
CA ALA A 289 16.03 -31.12 -42.59
C ALA A 289 15.76 -30.50 -43.97
N THR A 290 15.69 -31.35 -44.99
CA THR A 290 15.17 -30.96 -46.32
C THR A 290 13.65 -30.71 -46.25
N ALA A 291 13.07 -30.08 -47.28
CA ALA A 291 11.62 -29.89 -47.36
C ALA A 291 10.82 -31.20 -47.30
N GLU A 292 11.35 -32.29 -47.86
CA GLU A 292 10.73 -33.62 -47.77
C GLU A 292 10.79 -34.20 -46.36
N GLU A 293 11.94 -34.09 -45.70
CA GLU A 293 12.14 -34.53 -44.31
C GLU A 293 11.27 -33.72 -43.35
N LYS A 294 11.14 -32.41 -43.56
CA LYS A 294 10.21 -31.54 -42.82
C LYS A 294 8.78 -32.04 -42.91
N ALA A 295 8.26 -32.29 -44.12
CA ALA A 295 6.88 -32.78 -44.30
C ALA A 295 6.64 -34.14 -43.61
N LYS A 296 7.65 -35.02 -43.63
CA LYS A 296 7.63 -36.29 -42.90
C LYS A 296 7.58 -36.09 -41.38
N LEU A 297 8.39 -35.16 -40.85
CA LEU A 297 8.39 -34.80 -39.43
C LEU A 297 7.05 -34.20 -38.99
N GLU A 298 6.43 -33.35 -39.80
CA GLU A 298 5.11 -32.76 -39.53
C GLU A 298 4.05 -33.85 -39.38
N ALA A 299 3.98 -34.77 -40.35
CA ALA A 299 3.02 -35.86 -40.34
C ALA A 299 3.22 -36.80 -39.14
N PHE A 300 4.46 -37.05 -38.73
CA PHE A 300 4.78 -37.93 -37.60
C PHE A 300 4.54 -37.27 -36.23
N LEU A 301 4.97 -36.02 -36.05
CA LEU A 301 4.89 -35.30 -34.78
C LEU A 301 3.49 -34.75 -34.52
N PHE A 302 2.76 -34.35 -35.55
CA PHE A 302 1.42 -33.78 -35.46
C PHE A 302 0.45 -34.46 -36.43
N PRO A 303 0.16 -35.76 -36.24
CA PRO A 303 -0.66 -36.54 -37.16
C PRO A 303 -2.12 -36.06 -37.21
N ALA A 304 -2.65 -35.82 -38.41
CA ALA A 304 -3.98 -35.25 -38.65
C ALA A 304 -5.15 -36.20 -38.37
N ASP A 305 -4.91 -37.52 -38.32
CA ASP A 305 -5.91 -38.58 -38.09
C ASP A 305 -6.23 -38.81 -36.61
N ARG A 306 -5.39 -38.33 -35.69
CA ARG A 306 -5.59 -38.44 -34.23
C ARG A 306 -6.40 -37.29 -33.63
N THR A 307 -6.85 -36.34 -34.44
CA THR A 307 -7.73 -35.24 -34.02
C THR A 307 -9.18 -35.56 -34.33
N GLY A 308 -10.06 -35.55 -33.32
CA GLY A 308 -11.50 -35.47 -33.56
C GLY A 308 -11.83 -34.21 -34.38
N LYS A 309 -12.87 -34.25 -35.22
CA LYS A 309 -13.29 -33.09 -36.04
C LYS A 309 -13.39 -31.82 -35.16
N GLY A 310 -12.58 -30.81 -35.44
CA GLY A 310 -12.56 -29.52 -34.73
C GLY A 310 -11.60 -29.43 -33.53
N CYS A 311 -10.74 -30.42 -33.29
CA CYS A 311 -9.69 -30.36 -32.26
C CYS A 311 -8.32 -30.02 -32.87
N GLU A 312 -7.50 -29.23 -32.16
CA GLU A 312 -6.13 -28.96 -32.59
C GLU A 312 -5.23 -30.21 -32.56
N PRO A 313 -4.27 -30.33 -33.51
CA PRO A 313 -3.25 -31.38 -33.51
C PRO A 313 -2.45 -31.41 -32.21
N LYS A 314 -2.31 -32.60 -31.62
CA LYS A 314 -1.51 -32.84 -30.43
C LYS A 314 -0.19 -33.48 -30.81
N VAL A 315 0.87 -33.15 -30.06
CA VAL A 315 2.17 -33.79 -30.21
C VAL A 315 2.05 -35.30 -30.03
N ASN A 316 2.71 -36.06 -30.90
CA ASN A 316 2.77 -37.50 -30.81
C ASN A 316 3.53 -37.93 -29.55
N ALA A 317 2.81 -38.46 -28.57
CA ALA A 317 3.38 -38.85 -27.28
C ALA A 317 4.50 -39.90 -27.37
N ALA A 318 4.59 -40.64 -28.48
CA ALA A 318 5.66 -41.60 -28.73
C ALA A 318 7.01 -40.92 -29.04
N ALA A 319 7.00 -39.71 -29.61
CA ALA A 319 8.20 -38.96 -29.97
C ALA A 319 8.84 -38.21 -28.79
N VAL A 320 8.08 -37.99 -27.70
CA VAL A 320 8.53 -37.23 -26.54
C VAL A 320 9.73 -37.92 -25.88
N GLY A 321 10.86 -37.21 -25.82
CA GLY A 321 12.11 -37.71 -25.23
C GLY A 321 12.84 -38.79 -26.02
N GLN A 322 12.53 -38.99 -27.31
CA GLN A 322 13.27 -39.91 -28.18
C GLN A 322 14.45 -39.21 -28.85
N SER A 323 15.45 -40.00 -29.27
CA SER A 323 16.64 -39.46 -29.93
C SER A 323 16.33 -38.93 -31.34
N PRO A 324 17.15 -38.00 -31.89
CA PRO A 324 16.98 -37.51 -33.26
C PRO A 324 16.95 -38.63 -34.30
N ALA A 325 17.85 -39.61 -34.18
CA ALA A 325 17.93 -40.76 -35.08
C ALA A 325 16.65 -41.61 -35.06
N TRP A 326 16.10 -41.88 -33.88
CA TRP A 326 14.84 -42.62 -33.75
C TRP A 326 13.67 -41.85 -34.36
N ILE A 327 13.58 -40.54 -34.09
CA ILE A 327 12.51 -39.70 -34.64
C ILE A 327 12.55 -39.67 -36.16
N ALA A 328 13.74 -39.52 -36.75
CA ALA A 328 13.92 -39.56 -38.20
C ALA A 328 13.46 -40.90 -38.79
N GLU A 329 13.88 -42.02 -38.19
CA GLU A 329 13.51 -43.37 -38.63
C GLU A 329 11.99 -43.57 -38.60
N GLN A 330 11.33 -43.18 -37.50
CA GLN A 330 9.88 -43.29 -37.37
C GLN A 330 9.11 -42.34 -38.30
N ALA A 331 9.70 -41.21 -38.68
CA ALA A 331 9.16 -40.30 -39.68
C ALA A 331 9.40 -40.77 -41.12
N GLY A 332 10.26 -41.77 -41.35
CA GLY A 332 10.52 -42.35 -42.68
C GLY A 332 11.72 -41.74 -43.42
N PHE A 333 12.75 -41.31 -42.68
CA PHE A 333 14.07 -40.93 -43.22
C PHE A 333 15.19 -41.30 -42.23
N THR A 334 16.45 -41.03 -42.57
CA THR A 334 17.60 -41.40 -41.72
C THR A 334 18.54 -40.22 -41.55
N VAL A 335 19.07 -40.05 -40.34
CA VAL A 335 20.14 -39.09 -40.00
C VAL A 335 21.35 -39.83 -39.42
N PRO A 336 22.56 -39.23 -39.41
CA PRO A 336 23.72 -39.81 -38.72
C PRO A 336 23.44 -40.15 -37.25
N ALA A 337 24.04 -41.23 -36.75
CA ALA A 337 23.77 -41.73 -35.40
C ALA A 337 24.20 -40.75 -34.28
N ASP A 338 25.16 -39.88 -34.57
CA ASP A 338 25.69 -38.82 -33.70
C ASP A 338 24.94 -37.49 -33.83
N THR A 339 23.82 -37.46 -34.56
CA THR A 339 22.99 -36.24 -34.70
C THR A 339 22.53 -35.74 -33.34
N SER A 340 22.81 -34.48 -33.02
CA SER A 340 22.46 -33.86 -31.73
C SER A 340 21.00 -33.37 -31.68
N LEU A 341 20.51 -32.78 -32.77
CA LEU A 341 19.13 -32.34 -32.96
C LEU A 341 18.81 -32.16 -34.45
N ILE A 342 17.53 -32.09 -34.79
CA ILE A 342 17.06 -31.82 -36.16
C ILE A 342 16.54 -30.37 -36.24
N LEU A 343 17.14 -29.58 -37.13
CA LEU A 343 16.70 -28.23 -37.47
C LEU A 343 15.68 -28.27 -38.61
N VAL A 344 14.61 -27.50 -38.50
CA VAL A 344 13.57 -27.39 -39.53
C VAL A 344 13.32 -25.93 -39.86
N GLU A 345 13.50 -25.53 -41.11
CA GLU A 345 13.23 -24.14 -41.52
C GLU A 345 11.72 -23.87 -41.52
N ALA A 346 11.34 -22.71 -40.99
CA ALA A 346 9.95 -22.26 -40.87
C ALA A 346 9.84 -20.78 -41.26
N ASP A 347 8.85 -20.45 -42.10
CA ASP A 347 8.68 -19.09 -42.62
C ASP A 347 7.79 -18.20 -41.72
N ARG A 348 6.98 -18.83 -40.86
CA ARG A 348 5.97 -18.16 -40.03
C ARG A 348 5.74 -18.94 -38.74
N VAL A 349 5.01 -18.36 -37.80
CA VAL A 349 4.56 -19.03 -36.58
C VAL A 349 3.05 -19.25 -36.64
N GLY A 350 2.59 -20.45 -36.30
CA GLY A 350 1.16 -20.72 -36.16
C GLY A 350 0.69 -22.10 -36.62
N PRO A 351 -0.63 -22.32 -36.71
CA PRO A 351 -1.23 -23.61 -37.03
C PRO A 351 -0.81 -24.21 -38.37
N ASP A 352 -0.54 -23.37 -39.36
CA ASP A 352 -0.10 -23.77 -40.71
C ASP A 352 1.38 -24.18 -40.77
N GLU A 353 2.12 -23.95 -39.68
CA GLU A 353 3.53 -24.33 -39.52
C GLU A 353 3.68 -25.14 -38.22
N PRO A 354 3.19 -26.39 -38.18
CA PRO A 354 2.95 -27.13 -36.93
C PRO A 354 4.22 -27.42 -36.13
N LEU A 355 5.39 -27.44 -36.77
CA LEU A 355 6.68 -27.58 -36.07
C LEU A 355 7.07 -26.35 -35.23
N THR A 356 6.31 -25.25 -35.28
CA THR A 356 6.45 -24.10 -34.36
C THR A 356 5.70 -24.29 -33.03
N ARG A 357 5.00 -25.42 -32.83
CA ARG A 357 4.41 -25.80 -31.53
C ARG A 357 5.46 -26.36 -30.56
N GLU A 358 5.04 -26.60 -29.32
CA GLU A 358 5.81 -27.39 -28.35
C GLU A 358 5.92 -28.85 -28.82
N LYS A 359 7.16 -29.38 -28.88
CA LYS A 359 7.48 -30.70 -29.43
C LYS A 359 8.02 -31.70 -28.39
N LEU A 360 8.61 -31.21 -27.29
CA LEU A 360 9.23 -32.02 -26.22
C LEU A 360 10.17 -33.13 -26.72
N CYS A 361 10.86 -32.87 -27.82
CA CYS A 361 11.82 -33.74 -28.49
C CYS A 361 12.91 -32.87 -29.15
N PRO A 362 14.06 -33.44 -29.59
CA PRO A 362 15.19 -32.70 -30.14
C PRO A 362 14.98 -32.27 -31.61
N VAL A 363 13.84 -31.61 -31.87
CA VAL A 363 13.52 -30.94 -33.14
C VAL A 363 13.34 -29.45 -32.85
N LEU A 364 14.03 -28.58 -33.59
CA LEU A 364 14.05 -27.12 -33.37
C LEU A 364 13.70 -26.39 -34.66
N ALA A 365 12.67 -25.54 -34.62
CA ALA A 365 12.33 -24.68 -35.75
C ALA A 365 13.36 -23.55 -35.89
N VAL A 366 13.72 -23.20 -37.12
CA VAL A 366 14.64 -22.10 -37.44
C VAL A 366 13.88 -21.08 -38.27
N LEU A 367 13.77 -19.86 -37.75
CA LEU A 367 13.14 -18.74 -38.43
C LEU A 367 14.16 -17.64 -38.71
N ARG A 368 13.98 -16.96 -39.84
CA ARG A 368 14.80 -15.83 -40.26
C ARG A 368 14.07 -14.52 -39.94
N ALA A 369 14.76 -13.60 -39.27
CA ALA A 369 14.28 -12.24 -39.01
C ALA A 369 15.08 -11.24 -39.84
N GLY A 370 14.40 -10.49 -40.70
CA GLY A 370 15.00 -9.40 -41.49
C GLY A 370 15.16 -8.10 -40.72
N SER A 371 14.61 -8.00 -39.50
CA SER A 371 14.79 -6.87 -38.59
C SER A 371 14.59 -7.29 -37.14
N GLU A 372 15.09 -6.48 -36.20
CA GLU A 372 14.88 -6.64 -34.77
C GLU A 372 13.39 -6.68 -34.41
N GLU A 373 12.57 -5.82 -35.03
CA GLU A 373 11.12 -5.77 -34.84
C GLU A 373 10.46 -7.09 -35.27
N GLN A 374 10.85 -7.63 -36.44
CA GLN A 374 10.35 -8.93 -36.88
C GLN A 374 10.78 -10.05 -35.94
N GLY A 375 12.02 -10.00 -35.41
CA GLY A 375 12.49 -10.97 -34.42
C GLY A 375 11.62 -10.96 -33.15
N PHE A 376 11.22 -9.78 -32.71
CA PHE A 376 10.32 -9.60 -31.57
C PHE A 376 8.90 -10.10 -31.86
N ASP A 377 8.38 -9.85 -33.06
CA ASP A 377 7.04 -10.29 -33.46
C ASP A 377 6.95 -11.81 -33.58
N LEU A 378 7.93 -12.46 -34.23
CA LEU A 378 8.00 -13.92 -34.32
C LEU A 378 8.09 -14.57 -32.92
N ALA A 379 8.87 -13.98 -32.01
CA ALA A 379 8.94 -14.45 -30.64
C ALA A 379 7.62 -14.25 -29.89
N ALA A 380 6.94 -13.11 -30.10
CA ALA A 380 5.65 -12.83 -29.50
C ALA A 380 4.57 -13.80 -30.00
N ASP A 381 4.58 -14.13 -31.29
CA ASP A 381 3.67 -15.09 -31.90
C ASP A 381 3.90 -16.51 -31.37
N MET A 382 5.16 -16.93 -31.19
CA MET A 382 5.50 -18.22 -30.57
C MET A 382 4.91 -18.33 -29.16
N VAL A 383 5.07 -17.26 -28.37
CA VAL A 383 4.54 -17.20 -27.00
C VAL A 383 3.01 -17.18 -27.01
N ALA A 384 2.38 -16.42 -27.91
CA ALA A 384 0.92 -16.43 -28.06
C ALA A 384 0.41 -17.81 -28.47
N PHE A 385 1.19 -18.55 -29.24
CA PHE A 385 0.90 -19.92 -29.68
C PHE A 385 1.33 -20.96 -28.63
N HIS A 386 0.63 -20.94 -27.48
CA HIS A 386 0.75 -21.92 -26.39
C HIS A 386 2.00 -21.82 -25.49
N GLY A 387 2.72 -20.69 -25.50
CA GLY A 387 3.87 -20.44 -24.60
C GLY A 387 3.65 -19.36 -23.53
N GLN A 388 2.44 -18.79 -23.45
CA GLN A 388 2.15 -17.63 -22.61
C GLN A 388 2.54 -17.84 -21.15
N GLY A 389 3.33 -16.90 -20.62
CA GLY A 389 3.77 -16.91 -19.24
C GLY A 389 4.96 -17.81 -18.92
N HIS A 390 5.39 -18.72 -19.81
CA HIS A 390 6.43 -19.69 -19.45
C HIS A 390 7.86 -19.11 -19.50
N SER A 391 8.49 -19.09 -20.67
CA SER A 391 9.88 -18.63 -20.86
C SER A 391 10.14 -18.16 -22.29
N ALA A 392 11.08 -17.23 -22.45
CA ALA A 392 11.64 -16.80 -23.73
C ALA A 392 13.13 -16.47 -23.57
N VAL A 393 13.90 -16.58 -24.65
CA VAL A 393 15.36 -16.38 -24.63
C VAL A 393 15.74 -15.28 -25.61
N ILE A 394 16.72 -14.47 -25.22
CA ILE A 394 17.44 -13.58 -26.13
C ILE A 394 18.96 -13.75 -25.96
N HIS A 395 19.66 -13.93 -27.07
CA HIS A 395 21.11 -13.84 -27.13
C HIS A 395 21.49 -12.50 -27.76
N THR A 396 22.18 -11.65 -27.00
CA THR A 396 22.60 -10.30 -27.40
C THR A 396 23.68 -9.80 -26.45
N GLU A 397 24.64 -9.02 -26.93
CA GLU A 397 25.58 -8.28 -26.05
C GLU A 397 25.04 -6.88 -25.70
N ASP A 398 23.85 -6.50 -26.19
CA ASP A 398 23.16 -5.25 -25.88
C ASP A 398 22.13 -5.47 -24.75
N ARG A 399 22.37 -4.81 -23.61
CA ARG A 399 21.50 -4.89 -22.44
C ARG A 399 20.16 -4.17 -22.62
N GLU A 400 20.14 -3.03 -23.31
CA GLU A 400 18.90 -2.28 -23.53
C GLU A 400 17.96 -3.06 -24.44
N LEU A 401 18.51 -3.75 -25.45
CA LEU A 401 17.74 -4.64 -26.31
C LEU A 401 17.14 -5.81 -25.53
N ALA A 402 17.90 -6.42 -24.61
CA ALA A 402 17.38 -7.49 -23.77
C ALA A 402 16.23 -7.02 -22.85
N GLU A 403 16.34 -5.81 -22.30
CA GLU A 403 15.27 -5.19 -21.52
C GLU A 403 14.04 -4.85 -22.39
N ALA A 404 14.25 -4.36 -23.61
CA ALA A 404 13.17 -4.10 -24.58
C ALA A 404 12.44 -5.39 -24.97
N TYR A 405 13.17 -6.47 -25.24
CA TYR A 405 12.61 -7.79 -25.48
C TYR A 405 11.76 -8.26 -24.29
N GLY A 406 12.28 -8.10 -23.07
CA GLY A 406 11.53 -8.43 -21.85
C GLY A 406 10.25 -7.62 -21.64
N ARG A 407 10.20 -6.36 -22.10
CA ARG A 407 8.97 -5.54 -22.06
C ARG A 407 7.93 -6.02 -23.08
N ARG A 408 8.36 -6.58 -24.22
CA ARG A 408 7.47 -7.01 -25.32
C ARG A 408 6.89 -8.39 -25.10
N ILE A 409 7.71 -9.35 -24.66
CA ILE A 409 7.37 -10.77 -24.68
C ILE A 409 6.63 -11.19 -23.41
N LYS A 410 5.43 -11.76 -23.57
CA LYS A 410 4.53 -12.14 -22.46
C LYS A 410 4.93 -13.46 -21.79
N THR A 411 6.11 -13.51 -21.20
CA THR A 411 6.61 -14.65 -20.43
C THR A 411 7.14 -14.21 -19.07
N VAL A 412 7.12 -15.12 -18.09
CA VAL A 412 7.62 -14.82 -16.74
C VAL A 412 9.15 -14.83 -16.69
N ARG A 413 9.80 -15.71 -17.45
CA ARG A 413 11.27 -15.81 -17.49
C ARG A 413 11.79 -15.34 -18.84
N ILE A 414 12.55 -14.26 -18.82
CA ILE A 414 13.38 -13.83 -19.95
C ILE A 414 14.82 -14.24 -19.64
N ILE A 415 15.36 -15.13 -20.46
CA ILE A 415 16.69 -15.70 -20.28
C ILE A 415 17.62 -15.01 -21.27
N VAL A 416 18.70 -14.43 -20.75
CA VAL A 416 19.65 -13.68 -21.56
C VAL A 416 20.96 -14.45 -21.63
N ASN A 417 21.42 -14.78 -22.84
CA ASN A 417 22.73 -15.41 -23.08
C ASN A 417 22.98 -16.71 -22.28
N ALA A 418 21.98 -17.59 -22.18
CA ALA A 418 22.09 -18.85 -21.47
C ALA A 418 21.14 -19.91 -22.09
N PRO A 419 21.45 -21.21 -21.93
CA PRO A 419 20.58 -22.29 -22.38
C PRO A 419 19.23 -22.24 -21.66
N SER A 420 18.11 -22.33 -22.39
CA SER A 420 16.78 -22.09 -21.79
C SER A 420 16.40 -23.09 -20.71
N SER A 421 16.66 -24.39 -20.91
CA SER A 421 16.26 -25.44 -19.97
C SER A 421 16.90 -25.23 -18.60
N GLN A 422 18.22 -25.04 -18.55
CA GLN A 422 18.98 -24.83 -17.32
C GLN A 422 18.81 -23.40 -16.78
N GLY A 423 18.63 -22.42 -17.67
CA GLY A 423 18.34 -21.05 -17.31
C GLY A 423 16.99 -20.90 -16.61
N ALA A 424 15.93 -21.50 -17.15
CA ALA A 424 14.58 -21.35 -16.64
C ALA A 424 14.36 -22.05 -15.30
N ILE A 425 14.97 -23.22 -15.08
CA ILE A 425 14.87 -23.93 -13.79
C ILE A 425 15.63 -23.20 -12.68
N GLY A 426 16.60 -22.32 -13.02
CA GLY A 426 17.26 -21.40 -12.10
C GLY A 426 18.42 -21.98 -11.29
N GLY A 427 19.30 -21.11 -10.80
CA GLY A 427 20.41 -21.42 -9.88
C GLY A 427 21.64 -22.09 -10.49
N ILE A 428 21.65 -22.38 -11.79
CA ILE A 428 22.84 -22.87 -12.52
C ILE A 428 23.51 -21.71 -13.28
N TYR A 429 22.76 -21.05 -14.17
CA TYR A 429 23.26 -19.97 -15.03
C TYR A 429 22.86 -18.57 -14.58
N ASN A 430 21.88 -18.44 -13.70
CA ASN A 430 21.29 -17.16 -13.32
C ASN A 430 20.75 -17.16 -11.89
N GLY A 431 20.28 -16.00 -11.43
CA GLY A 431 19.74 -15.78 -10.09
C GLY A 431 18.28 -16.21 -9.89
N LEU A 432 17.65 -16.93 -10.83
CA LEU A 432 16.30 -17.46 -10.63
C LEU A 432 16.32 -18.58 -9.57
N LEU A 433 15.22 -18.73 -8.82
CA LEU A 433 15.11 -19.78 -7.80
C LEU A 433 15.14 -21.18 -8.45
N PRO A 434 15.94 -22.14 -7.95
CA PRO A 434 15.92 -23.53 -8.40
C PRO A 434 14.53 -24.17 -8.27
N SER A 435 13.95 -24.64 -9.38
CA SER A 435 12.62 -25.25 -9.36
C SER A 435 12.35 -26.16 -10.55
N LEU A 436 11.51 -27.18 -10.32
CA LEU A 436 10.92 -28.04 -11.36
C LEU A 436 9.39 -27.82 -11.47
N THR A 437 8.87 -26.75 -10.86
CA THR A 437 7.49 -26.28 -11.00
C THR A 437 7.55 -24.81 -11.40
N LEU A 438 7.45 -24.56 -12.70
CA LEU A 438 7.62 -23.24 -13.30
C LEU A 438 6.25 -22.57 -13.48
N GLY A 439 5.85 -21.73 -12.52
CA GLY A 439 4.57 -21.00 -12.60
C GLY A 439 4.52 -19.99 -13.76
N CYS A 440 3.42 -19.91 -14.49
CA CYS A 440 3.29 -19.09 -15.71
C CYS A 440 2.53 -17.77 -15.51
N GLY A 441 2.21 -17.41 -14.26
CA GLY A 441 1.41 -16.24 -13.94
C GLY A 441 0.02 -16.24 -14.58
N SER A 442 -0.59 -15.05 -14.62
CA SER A 442 -1.95 -14.86 -15.16
C SER A 442 -2.04 -15.16 -16.67
N TRP A 443 -0.98 -14.93 -17.44
CA TRP A 443 -0.92 -15.27 -18.85
C TRP A 443 -1.05 -16.78 -19.11
N GLY A 444 -0.46 -17.62 -18.25
CA GLY A 444 -0.62 -19.06 -18.30
C GLY A 444 -1.81 -19.61 -17.51
N SER A 445 -2.73 -18.76 -17.03
CA SER A 445 -3.85 -19.14 -16.14
C SER A 445 -3.40 -19.84 -14.84
N THR A 446 -2.32 -19.35 -14.22
CA THR A 446 -1.79 -19.86 -12.95
C THR A 446 -1.68 -18.76 -11.89
N SER A 447 -1.77 -19.14 -10.60
CA SER A 447 -1.72 -18.23 -9.44
C SER A 447 -0.32 -17.72 -9.09
N VAL A 448 0.72 -18.29 -9.69
CA VAL A 448 2.13 -17.99 -9.39
C VAL A 448 2.90 -17.68 -10.66
N SER A 449 3.67 -16.59 -10.63
CA SER A 449 4.52 -16.12 -11.72
C SER A 449 6.00 -16.21 -11.35
N ASN A 450 6.39 -17.23 -10.58
CA ASN A 450 7.76 -17.46 -10.13
C ASN A 450 8.09 -18.95 -10.23
N ASN A 451 9.39 -19.26 -10.13
CA ASN A 451 9.84 -20.61 -9.84
C ASN A 451 9.36 -20.98 -8.44
N VAL A 452 8.47 -21.98 -8.34
CA VAL A 452 7.84 -22.35 -7.06
C VAL A 452 8.90 -22.92 -6.13
N SER A 453 8.88 -22.49 -4.87
CA SER A 453 9.82 -22.88 -3.81
C SER A 453 9.10 -22.96 -2.46
N ALA A 454 9.84 -23.23 -1.38
CA ALA A 454 9.31 -23.39 -0.03
C ALA A 454 8.38 -22.26 0.47
N PRO A 455 8.61 -20.95 0.19
CA PRO A 455 7.76 -19.88 0.73
C PRO A 455 6.29 -20.01 0.34
N GLN A 456 5.99 -20.57 -0.84
CA GLN A 456 4.61 -20.77 -1.29
C GLN A 456 3.88 -21.92 -0.55
N LEU A 457 4.57 -22.66 0.32
CA LEU A 457 4.00 -23.69 1.18
C LEU A 457 3.88 -23.23 2.65
N LEU A 458 3.96 -21.92 2.91
CA LEU A 458 3.78 -21.33 4.23
C LEU A 458 2.65 -20.30 4.23
N ASN A 459 1.90 -20.27 5.33
CA ASN A 459 1.13 -19.12 5.76
C ASN A 459 2.00 -18.23 6.67
N VAL A 460 1.95 -16.92 6.50
CA VAL A 460 2.65 -15.96 7.37
C VAL A 460 1.62 -15.20 8.21
N LYS A 461 1.59 -15.51 9.51
CA LYS A 461 0.82 -14.75 10.51
C LYS A 461 1.59 -13.47 10.83
N ARG A 462 0.90 -12.32 10.83
CA ARG A 462 1.47 -11.01 11.19
C ARG A 462 0.87 -10.52 12.50
N VAL A 463 1.72 -10.34 13.51
CA VAL A 463 1.34 -9.77 14.80
C VAL A 463 1.75 -8.30 14.78
N GLY A 464 0.77 -7.39 14.78
CA GLY A 464 0.99 -5.94 14.84
C GLY A 464 0.50 -5.38 16.16
N THR A 465 1.22 -4.41 16.71
CA THR A 465 0.88 -3.72 17.96
C THR A 465 0.18 -2.37 17.71
N ARG A 466 -0.46 -1.82 18.75
CA ARG A 466 -1.02 -0.46 18.69
C ARG A 466 0.14 0.53 18.59
N ARG A 467 0.11 1.41 17.58
CA ARG A 467 1.06 2.50 17.42
C ARG A 467 0.36 3.85 17.39
N ASN A 468 1.04 4.85 17.92
CA ASN A 468 0.60 6.24 17.84
C ASN A 468 1.05 6.84 16.51
N ASN A 469 0.20 7.69 15.92
CA ASN A 469 0.64 8.53 14.81
C ASN A 469 1.70 9.51 15.32
N LEU A 470 2.75 9.76 14.53
CA LEU A 470 3.69 10.83 14.84
C LEU A 470 2.94 12.16 14.84
N GLN A 471 3.06 12.90 15.94
CA GLN A 471 2.59 14.27 16.05
C GLN A 471 3.76 15.22 15.81
N TRP A 472 3.46 16.41 15.30
CA TRP A 472 4.42 17.50 15.14
C TRP A 472 3.94 18.69 15.93
N PHE A 473 4.87 19.47 16.46
CA PHE A 473 4.59 20.78 17.01
C PHE A 473 5.19 21.82 16.06
N LYS A 474 4.33 22.52 15.32
CA LYS A 474 4.69 23.53 14.32
C LYS A 474 4.03 24.85 14.66
N VAL A 475 4.87 25.87 14.75
CA VAL A 475 4.55 27.28 14.96
C VAL A 475 5.51 28.10 14.09
N PRO A 476 5.27 29.40 13.86
CA PRO A 476 6.23 30.23 13.15
C PRO A 476 7.62 30.12 13.79
N PRO A 477 8.69 30.04 12.98
CA PRO A 477 10.05 29.92 13.50
C PRO A 477 10.50 31.17 14.26
N LYS A 478 9.81 32.30 14.09
CA LYS A 478 10.06 33.58 14.77
C LYS A 478 8.75 34.19 15.25
N ILE A 479 8.66 34.43 16.56
CA ILE A 479 7.55 35.12 17.20
C ILE A 479 8.16 36.27 18.01
N TYR A 480 7.89 37.51 17.60
CA TYR A 480 8.30 38.71 18.31
C TYR A 480 7.11 39.23 19.10
N PHE A 481 7.29 39.50 20.38
CA PHE A 481 6.27 40.06 21.27
C PHE A 481 6.90 41.20 22.08
N GLU A 482 6.11 41.85 22.94
CA GLU A 482 6.39 43.10 23.70
C GLU A 482 5.89 44.39 23.03
N PRO A 483 5.59 45.45 23.80
CA PRO A 483 5.26 46.76 23.24
C PRO A 483 6.30 47.23 22.22
N GLN A 484 5.82 47.69 21.05
CA GLN A 484 6.65 48.15 19.93
C GLN A 484 7.41 47.05 19.18
N ALA A 485 7.04 45.77 19.35
CA ALA A 485 7.63 44.64 18.60
C ALA A 485 7.60 44.83 17.07
N ILE A 486 6.66 45.62 16.54
CA ILE A 486 6.57 45.99 15.12
C ILE A 486 7.88 46.59 14.56
N ARG A 487 8.76 47.13 15.42
CA ARG A 487 10.10 47.62 15.05
C ARG A 487 10.97 46.57 14.35
N TYR A 488 10.73 45.28 14.63
CA TYR A 488 11.51 44.20 14.00
C TYR A 488 11.43 44.20 12.47
N LEU A 489 10.37 44.77 11.87
CA LEU A 489 10.28 44.96 10.43
C LEU A 489 11.43 45.82 9.87
N ALA A 490 12.05 46.68 10.67
CA ALA A 490 13.24 47.44 10.28
C ALA A 490 14.52 46.57 10.26
N ASP A 491 14.57 45.53 11.08
CA ASP A 491 15.75 44.67 11.27
C ASP A 491 15.67 43.37 10.44
N MET A 492 14.49 43.01 9.94
CA MET A 492 14.27 41.79 9.17
C MET A 492 15.13 41.77 7.89
N PRO A 493 15.90 40.70 7.60
CA PRO A 493 16.74 40.65 6.41
C PRO A 493 15.93 40.48 5.11
N ASP A 494 16.48 40.97 4.00
CA ASP A 494 15.99 40.77 2.62
C ASP A 494 14.55 41.27 2.35
N VAL A 495 14.18 42.41 2.95
CA VAL A 495 12.88 43.05 2.70
C VAL A 495 13.07 44.22 1.74
N HIS A 496 12.54 44.11 0.52
CA HIS A 496 12.66 45.13 -0.54
C HIS A 496 11.32 45.49 -1.17
N ARG A 497 10.46 44.51 -1.43
CA ARG A 497 9.13 44.68 -2.04
C ARG A 497 8.09 44.07 -1.13
N VAL A 498 7.32 44.94 -0.50
CA VAL A 498 6.36 44.55 0.53
C VAL A 498 4.94 44.76 0.02
N THR A 499 4.11 43.71 0.10
CA THR A 499 2.66 43.84 -0.04
C THR A 499 2.04 43.78 1.35
N ILE A 500 1.33 44.84 1.76
CA ILE A 500 0.52 44.86 2.99
C ILE A 500 -0.89 44.40 2.64
N VAL A 501 -1.37 43.35 3.29
CA VAL A 501 -2.74 42.83 3.19
C VAL A 501 -3.48 43.19 4.47
N THR A 502 -4.58 43.92 4.35
CA THR A 502 -5.30 44.52 5.48
C THR A 502 -6.76 44.82 5.10
N ASP A 503 -7.55 45.29 6.07
CA ASP A 503 -8.86 45.87 5.85
C ASP A 503 -8.84 47.41 5.91
N ALA A 504 -9.93 48.04 5.48
CA ALA A 504 -10.08 49.49 5.42
C ALA A 504 -10.14 50.16 6.80
N THR A 505 -10.45 49.42 7.86
CA THR A 505 -10.47 49.95 9.24
C THR A 505 -9.04 50.16 9.72
N MET A 506 -8.13 49.21 9.50
CA MET A 506 -6.72 49.35 9.88
C MET A 506 -6.04 50.51 9.16
N THR A 507 -6.38 50.76 7.89
CA THR A 507 -5.93 51.96 7.15
C THR A 507 -6.45 53.23 7.82
N ARG A 508 -7.75 53.32 8.13
CA ARG A 508 -8.36 54.49 8.78
C ARG A 508 -7.80 54.77 10.18
N LEU A 509 -7.42 53.73 10.93
CA LEU A 509 -6.78 53.85 12.25
C LEU A 509 -5.29 54.22 12.17
N GLY A 510 -4.71 54.33 10.95
CA GLY A 510 -3.32 54.74 10.75
C GLY A 510 -2.29 53.66 11.08
N PHE A 511 -2.70 52.39 11.20
CA PHE A 511 -1.78 51.28 11.48
C PHE A 511 -0.92 50.92 10.27
N VAL A 512 -1.45 51.05 9.06
CA VAL A 512 -0.67 50.92 7.81
C VAL A 512 0.45 51.97 7.76
N ASP A 513 0.15 53.22 8.13
CA ASP A 513 1.16 54.29 8.19
C ASP A 513 2.23 54.00 9.25
N ARG A 514 1.86 53.34 10.35
CA ARG A 514 2.81 52.92 11.38
C ARG A 514 3.78 51.86 10.84
N VAL A 515 3.29 50.88 10.08
CA VAL A 515 4.13 49.89 9.39
C VAL A 515 5.05 50.57 8.37
N ASP A 516 4.51 51.44 7.52
CA ASP A 516 5.29 52.21 6.52
C ASP A 516 6.40 53.04 7.19
N ARG A 517 6.11 53.74 8.30
CA ARG A 517 7.11 54.48 9.08
C ARG A 517 8.24 53.59 9.61
N VAL A 518 7.96 52.35 10.00
CA VAL A 518 9.00 51.40 10.44
C VAL A 518 9.83 50.93 9.26
N LEU A 519 9.19 50.56 8.14
CA LEU A 519 9.89 50.10 6.94
C LEU A 519 10.78 51.19 6.33
N LYS A 520 10.38 52.47 6.42
CA LYS A 520 11.20 53.62 5.99
C LYS A 520 12.46 53.85 6.82
N ARG A 521 12.59 53.22 8.00
CA ARG A 521 13.82 53.29 8.83
C ARG A 521 14.90 52.32 8.38
N ARG A 522 14.61 51.46 7.39
CA ARG A 522 15.57 50.47 6.88
C ARG A 522 16.70 51.15 6.10
N PRO A 523 17.93 50.59 6.12
CA PRO A 523 19.05 51.14 5.34
C PRO A 523 18.82 51.09 3.82
N GLY A 524 18.09 50.09 3.33
CA GLY A 524 17.74 49.93 1.91
C GLY A 524 16.31 50.41 1.61
N PRO A 525 16.04 50.90 0.39
CA PRO A 525 14.70 51.34 0.01
C PRO A 525 13.71 50.16 -0.02
N VAL A 526 12.48 50.40 0.45
CA VAL A 526 11.37 49.47 0.39
C VAL A 526 10.27 50.04 -0.50
N THR A 527 9.82 49.26 -1.49
CA THR A 527 8.63 49.58 -2.29
C THR A 527 7.40 48.93 -1.66
N LEU A 528 6.31 49.67 -1.54
CA LEU A 528 5.06 49.21 -0.93
C LEU A 528 3.92 49.06 -1.95
N GLN A 529 3.17 47.97 -1.82
CA GLN A 529 1.83 47.78 -2.36
C GLN A 529 0.88 47.53 -1.19
N ILE A 530 -0.30 48.15 -1.23
CA ILE A 530 -1.32 47.99 -0.18
C ILE A 530 -2.55 47.34 -0.83
N ILE A 531 -3.05 46.29 -0.20
CA ILE A 531 -4.33 45.62 -0.47
C ILE A 531 -5.16 45.77 0.79
N ASP A 532 -6.00 46.80 0.86
CA ASP A 532 -6.76 47.21 2.06
C ASP A 532 -8.27 46.96 1.95
N ASN A 533 -8.68 46.18 0.96
CA ASN A 533 -10.08 45.87 0.67
C ASN A 533 -10.47 44.43 1.07
N VAL A 534 -9.80 43.85 2.07
CA VAL A 534 -10.21 42.54 2.61
C VAL A 534 -11.49 42.69 3.43
N GLU A 535 -12.56 42.00 3.01
CA GLU A 535 -13.80 41.90 3.77
C GLU A 535 -13.69 41.00 5.02
N PRO A 536 -14.56 41.18 6.04
CA PRO A 536 -14.57 40.34 7.25
C PRO A 536 -14.70 38.83 7.00
N GLU A 537 -15.26 38.43 5.86
CA GLU A 537 -15.39 37.04 5.43
C GLU A 537 -14.77 36.91 4.02
N PRO A 538 -13.44 36.73 3.92
CA PRO A 538 -12.73 36.83 2.66
C PRO A 538 -13.20 35.75 1.68
N SER A 539 -13.54 36.19 0.47
CA SER A 539 -14.05 35.29 -0.58
C SER A 539 -12.94 34.69 -1.45
N ILE A 540 -13.23 33.57 -2.14
CA ILE A 540 -12.37 32.99 -3.17
C ILE A 540 -11.94 34.04 -4.20
N ASP A 541 -12.89 34.87 -4.65
CA ASP A 541 -12.60 35.91 -5.65
C ASP A 541 -11.63 36.97 -5.11
N SER A 542 -11.76 37.34 -3.83
CA SER A 542 -10.88 38.33 -3.19
C SER A 542 -9.45 37.83 -3.06
N VAL A 543 -9.23 36.58 -2.65
CA VAL A 543 -7.88 36.01 -2.57
C VAL A 543 -7.25 35.79 -3.95
N GLN A 544 -8.05 35.43 -4.96
CA GLN A 544 -7.56 35.34 -6.34
C GLN A 544 -7.16 36.70 -6.92
N ARG A 545 -7.95 37.76 -6.64
CA ARG A 545 -7.60 39.14 -7.03
C ARG A 545 -6.32 39.60 -6.34
N GLY A 546 -6.21 39.39 -5.03
CA GLY A 546 -5.00 39.73 -4.27
C GLY A 546 -3.76 39.00 -4.78
N ALA A 547 -3.85 37.70 -5.07
CA ALA A 547 -2.76 36.92 -5.65
C ALA A 547 -2.35 37.42 -7.06
N ARG A 548 -3.29 37.90 -7.89
CA ARG A 548 -2.97 38.56 -9.17
C ARG A 548 -2.16 39.84 -8.95
N LEU A 549 -2.61 40.70 -8.03
CA LEU A 549 -1.88 41.94 -7.68
C LEU A 549 -0.47 41.66 -7.15
N MET A 550 -0.31 40.61 -6.33
CA MET A 550 1.00 40.16 -5.86
C MET A 550 1.86 39.60 -6.99
N ARG A 551 1.31 38.91 -7.99
CA ARG A 551 2.08 38.42 -9.14
C ARG A 551 2.64 39.57 -9.99
N ASP A 552 1.86 40.63 -10.19
CA ASP A 552 2.30 41.80 -10.93
C ASP A 552 3.37 42.57 -10.14
N PHE A 553 3.16 42.72 -8.83
CA PHE A 553 4.08 43.44 -7.94
C PHE A 553 5.32 42.63 -7.57
N ARG A 554 5.26 41.29 -7.54
CA ARG A 554 6.35 40.39 -7.11
C ARG A 554 6.94 40.79 -5.74
N PRO A 555 6.16 40.74 -4.65
CA PRO A 555 6.68 40.99 -3.31
C PRO A 555 7.65 39.88 -2.87
N ASP A 556 8.67 40.24 -2.10
CA ASP A 556 9.49 39.30 -1.33
C ASP A 556 8.96 39.11 0.10
N THR A 557 8.08 40.00 0.54
CA THR A 557 7.50 40.00 1.88
C THR A 557 6.03 40.38 1.81
N ILE A 558 5.17 39.56 2.42
CA ILE A 558 3.74 39.83 2.59
C ILE A 558 3.51 40.12 4.06
N ILE A 559 2.97 41.30 4.39
CA ILE A 559 2.61 41.66 5.76
C ILE A 559 1.09 41.60 5.88
N ALA A 560 0.57 40.64 6.63
CA ALA A 560 -0.83 40.58 6.99
C ALA A 560 -1.04 41.38 8.29
N LEU A 561 -1.73 42.51 8.19
CA LEU A 561 -2.01 43.41 9.31
C LEU A 561 -3.52 43.41 9.57
N GLY A 562 -3.94 43.02 10.77
CA GLY A 562 -5.36 43.03 11.14
C GLY A 562 -5.77 41.86 12.03
N GLY A 563 -7.07 41.55 12.04
CA GLY A 563 -7.61 40.36 12.69
C GLY A 563 -7.44 39.08 11.84
N GLY A 564 -8.25 38.05 12.14
CA GLY A 564 -8.22 36.77 11.40
C GLY A 564 -8.45 36.92 9.89
N SER A 565 -9.41 37.77 9.48
CA SER A 565 -9.81 37.88 8.07
C SER A 565 -8.69 38.35 7.14
N PRO A 566 -7.95 39.45 7.43
CA PRO A 566 -6.77 39.81 6.64
C PRO A 566 -5.66 38.75 6.64
N MET A 567 -5.45 38.04 7.76
CA MET A 567 -4.42 37.01 7.86
C MET A 567 -4.76 35.75 7.05
N ASP A 568 -6.01 35.29 7.11
CA ASP A 568 -6.49 34.14 6.34
C ASP A 568 -6.47 34.44 4.84
N ALA A 569 -6.91 35.64 4.45
CA ALA A 569 -6.81 36.12 3.08
C ALA A 569 -5.34 36.13 2.61
N ALA A 570 -4.42 36.67 3.43
CA ALA A 570 -3.01 36.74 3.09
C ALA A 570 -2.35 35.35 2.95
N LYS A 571 -2.70 34.37 3.78
CA LYS A 571 -2.20 32.98 3.67
C LYS A 571 -2.57 32.36 2.32
N VAL A 572 -3.82 32.55 1.88
CA VAL A 572 -4.29 31.99 0.61
C VAL A 572 -3.75 32.78 -0.58
N MET A 573 -3.66 34.11 -0.48
CA MET A 573 -3.00 34.94 -1.48
C MET A 573 -1.52 34.55 -1.66
N TRP A 574 -0.82 34.28 -0.55
CA TRP A 574 0.57 33.82 -0.54
C TRP A 574 0.73 32.48 -1.26
N LEU A 575 -0.13 31.50 -0.94
CA LEU A 575 -0.14 30.20 -1.62
C LEU A 575 -0.35 30.33 -3.13
N LEU A 576 -1.38 31.09 -3.55
CA LEU A 576 -1.69 31.29 -4.98
C LEU A 576 -0.65 32.16 -5.70
N TYR A 577 0.07 33.02 -4.97
CA TYR A 577 1.19 33.79 -5.52
C TYR A 577 2.42 32.89 -5.79
N GLU A 578 2.74 31.97 -4.88
CA GLU A 578 3.86 31.05 -5.06
C GLU A 578 3.55 29.95 -6.08
N HIS A 579 2.33 29.40 -6.05
CA HIS A 579 1.90 28.25 -6.85
C HIS A 579 0.57 28.53 -7.57
N PRO A 580 0.59 29.28 -8.69
CA PRO A 580 -0.63 29.76 -9.36
C PRO A 580 -1.47 28.65 -10.02
N ASP A 581 -0.90 27.47 -10.23
CA ASP A 581 -1.57 26.32 -10.85
C ASP A 581 -2.34 25.46 -9.83
N THR A 582 -2.35 25.87 -8.55
CA THR A 582 -3.06 25.16 -7.48
C THR A 582 -4.57 25.41 -7.60
N ASP A 583 -5.37 24.34 -7.70
CA ASP A 583 -6.83 24.43 -7.68
C ASP A 583 -7.35 24.53 -6.24
N PHE A 584 -8.24 25.50 -5.98
CA PHE A 584 -8.91 25.67 -4.70
C PHE A 584 -9.80 24.48 -4.33
N ALA A 585 -10.38 23.80 -5.32
CA ALA A 585 -11.23 22.63 -5.09
C ALA A 585 -10.50 21.49 -4.38
N ASP A 586 -9.19 21.32 -4.65
CA ASP A 586 -8.36 20.26 -4.07
C ASP A 586 -7.93 20.58 -2.62
N MET A 587 -7.94 21.86 -2.24
CA MET A 587 -7.44 22.34 -0.95
C MET A 587 -8.43 22.18 0.21
N ARG A 588 -9.73 22.08 -0.09
CA ARG A 588 -10.84 22.08 0.89
C ARG A 588 -11.22 20.70 1.44
N HIS A 589 -10.47 19.64 1.12
CA HIS A 589 -10.83 18.28 1.53
C HIS A 589 -10.50 17.96 2.99
N LYS A 590 -11.40 17.20 3.64
CA LYS A 590 -11.21 16.65 4.98
C LYS A 590 -10.10 15.62 5.03
N PHE A 591 -9.55 15.43 6.23
CA PHE A 591 -8.56 14.40 6.50
C PHE A 591 -8.72 13.83 7.90
N SER A 592 -8.38 12.56 8.05
CA SER A 592 -8.24 11.87 9.33
C SER A 592 -6.81 11.96 9.89
N ASP A 593 -5.80 12.06 9.03
CA ASP A 593 -4.40 12.34 9.36
C ASP A 593 -3.89 13.38 8.36
N ILE A 594 -3.42 14.53 8.86
CA ILE A 594 -2.93 15.65 8.03
C ILE A 594 -1.80 15.23 7.08
N ARG A 595 -1.09 14.13 7.38
CA ARG A 595 0.00 13.59 6.56
C ARG A 595 -0.46 12.62 5.47
N LYS A 596 -1.70 12.09 5.55
CA LYS A 596 -2.25 11.09 4.63
C LYS A 596 -3.32 11.68 3.72
N ARG A 597 -3.23 12.98 3.44
CA ARG A 597 -4.16 13.69 2.57
C ARG A 597 -4.08 13.16 1.14
N ALA A 598 -5.22 13.17 0.45
CA ALA A 598 -5.29 12.88 -0.99
C ALA A 598 -4.54 13.95 -1.82
N PHE A 599 -4.53 15.19 -1.32
CA PHE A 599 -3.79 16.31 -1.92
C PHE A 599 -2.73 16.84 -0.96
N ARG A 600 -1.51 17.08 -1.46
CA ARG A 600 -0.39 17.61 -0.67
C ARG A 600 -0.13 19.05 -1.07
N PHE A 601 -0.18 19.96 -0.10
CA PHE A 601 0.15 21.36 -0.35
C PHE A 601 1.61 21.50 -0.80
N PRO A 602 1.90 22.41 -1.75
CA PRO A 602 3.27 22.70 -2.15
C PRO A 602 4.03 23.40 -1.01
N THR A 603 5.36 23.38 -1.09
CA THR A 603 6.19 24.12 -0.12
C THR A 603 6.12 25.61 -0.39
N LEU A 604 5.86 26.41 0.65
CA LEU A 604 5.80 27.88 0.58
C LEU A 604 7.06 28.52 1.17
N GLY A 605 7.31 29.79 0.81
CA GLY A 605 8.43 30.59 1.30
C GLY A 605 9.57 30.74 0.31
N ALA A 606 9.41 30.25 -0.93
CA ALA A 606 10.45 30.34 -1.95
C ALA A 606 10.47 31.71 -2.65
N ARG A 607 9.31 32.38 -2.76
CA ARG A 607 9.19 33.69 -3.40
C ARG A 607 8.98 34.81 -2.40
N ALA A 608 8.13 34.59 -1.40
CA ALA A 608 7.82 35.59 -0.38
C ALA A 608 7.76 34.99 1.03
N ARG A 609 8.07 35.80 2.03
CA ARG A 609 7.83 35.46 3.44
C ARG A 609 6.51 36.06 3.90
N LEU A 610 5.71 35.30 4.63
CA LEU A 610 4.50 35.80 5.27
C LEU A 610 4.80 36.26 6.70
N VAL A 611 4.51 37.53 6.99
CA VAL A 611 4.60 38.15 8.32
C VAL A 611 3.19 38.49 8.78
N CYS A 612 2.76 37.91 9.90
CA CYS A 612 1.46 38.20 10.49
C CYS A 612 1.60 39.13 11.70
N VAL A 613 0.81 40.20 11.71
CA VAL A 613 0.78 41.22 12.76
C VAL A 613 -0.67 41.35 13.24
N PRO A 614 -1.07 40.60 14.29
CA PRO A 614 -2.44 40.63 14.78
C PRO A 614 -2.78 41.98 15.42
N THR A 615 -4.00 42.45 15.21
CA THR A 615 -4.55 43.64 15.88
C THR A 615 -5.72 43.30 16.81
N THR A 616 -6.10 42.03 16.87
CA THR A 616 -7.07 41.45 17.82
C THR A 616 -6.40 40.34 18.64
N SER A 617 -6.99 39.97 19.78
CA SER A 617 -6.39 39.04 20.74
C SER A 617 -7.10 37.68 20.80
N GLY A 618 -7.74 37.25 19.70
CA GLY A 618 -8.62 36.07 19.68
C GLY A 618 -8.23 34.95 18.72
N THR A 619 -7.92 35.28 17.46
CA THR A 619 -7.94 34.30 16.37
C THR A 619 -6.73 33.36 16.35
N GLY A 620 -5.58 33.78 16.88
CA GLY A 620 -4.31 33.05 16.81
C GLY A 620 -3.82 32.81 15.38
N ALA A 621 -4.41 33.48 14.37
CA ALA A 621 -4.12 33.26 12.96
C ALA A 621 -2.67 33.60 12.60
N GLU A 622 -1.99 34.41 13.40
CA GLU A 622 -0.57 34.74 13.25
C GLU A 622 0.38 33.57 13.52
N VAL A 623 -0.08 32.52 14.21
CA VAL A 623 0.73 31.34 14.56
C VAL A 623 0.17 30.02 14.05
N THR A 624 -1.03 30.01 13.46
CA THR A 624 -1.70 28.76 13.07
C THR A 624 -1.56 28.44 11.57
N PRO A 625 -1.65 27.16 11.20
CA PRO A 625 -1.64 26.71 9.80
C PRO A 625 -3.02 26.75 9.13
N PHE A 626 -3.98 27.49 9.70
CA PHE A 626 -5.37 27.51 9.25
C PHE A 626 -5.70 28.80 8.49
N ALA A 627 -6.62 28.71 7.53
CA ALA A 627 -7.24 29.85 6.88
C ALA A 627 -8.69 29.53 6.52
N VAL A 628 -9.62 30.43 6.76
CA VAL A 628 -11.04 30.26 6.39
C VAL A 628 -11.40 31.16 5.22
N ILE A 629 -11.85 30.56 4.12
CA ILE A 629 -12.28 31.29 2.91
C ILE A 629 -13.74 30.98 2.60
N SER A 630 -14.52 32.01 2.34
CA SER A 630 -15.93 31.90 1.97
C SER A 630 -16.13 31.70 0.48
N ASP A 631 -17.12 30.89 0.13
CA ASP A 631 -17.59 30.71 -1.25
C ASP A 631 -19.02 31.26 -1.39
N PRO A 632 -19.16 32.49 -1.92
CA PRO A 632 -20.46 33.12 -2.09
C PRO A 632 -21.41 32.33 -3.00
N ALA A 633 -20.90 31.51 -3.93
CA ALA A 633 -21.72 30.76 -4.87
C ALA A 633 -22.43 29.57 -4.20
N THR A 634 -21.81 28.98 -3.18
CA THR A 634 -22.39 27.84 -2.43
C THR A 634 -22.86 28.23 -1.03
N GLY A 635 -22.51 29.41 -0.54
CA GLY A 635 -22.80 29.85 0.84
C GLY A 635 -21.99 29.11 1.91
N LYS A 636 -20.98 28.30 1.51
CA LYS A 636 -20.14 27.53 2.44
C LYS A 636 -18.86 28.28 2.79
N LYS A 637 -18.36 28.06 4.00
CA LYS A 637 -17.00 28.43 4.43
C LYS A 637 -16.08 27.22 4.33
N TYR A 638 -14.92 27.36 3.71
CA TYR A 638 -13.93 26.29 3.56
C TYR A 638 -12.75 26.54 4.50
N PRO A 639 -12.63 25.78 5.60
CA PRO A 639 -11.42 25.79 6.41
C PRO A 639 -10.30 25.06 5.69
N LEU A 640 -9.25 25.79 5.33
CA LEU A 640 -7.99 25.25 4.83
C LEU A 640 -7.06 25.00 6.01
N ALA A 641 -6.50 23.80 6.08
CA ALA A 641 -5.69 23.35 7.21
C ALA A 641 -4.45 22.62 6.72
N ASP A 642 -3.33 23.33 6.59
CA ASP A 642 -2.06 22.71 6.20
C ASP A 642 -0.87 23.45 6.80
N TYR A 643 0.09 22.72 7.37
CA TYR A 643 1.28 23.31 7.96
C TYR A 643 2.11 24.14 6.97
N ALA A 644 1.95 23.96 5.66
CA ALA A 644 2.53 24.85 4.66
C ALA A 644 2.06 26.31 4.81
N LEU A 645 0.84 26.55 5.33
CA LEU A 645 0.27 27.88 5.55
C LEU A 645 0.75 28.56 6.85
N THR A 646 1.62 27.91 7.62
CA THR A 646 2.18 28.49 8.85
C THR A 646 2.99 29.75 8.49
N PRO A 647 2.71 30.91 9.12
CA PRO A 647 3.46 32.13 8.83
C PRO A 647 4.96 32.00 9.08
N SER A 648 5.76 32.78 8.33
CA SER A 648 7.21 32.82 8.51
C SER A 648 7.63 33.61 9.75
N VAL A 649 6.85 34.63 10.11
CA VAL A 649 7.07 35.48 11.29
C VAL A 649 5.72 35.90 11.88
N ALA A 650 5.59 35.86 13.20
CA ALA A 650 4.51 36.51 13.93
C ALA A 650 5.07 37.71 14.72
N ILE A 651 4.36 38.84 14.73
CA ILE A 651 4.72 40.04 15.52
C ILE A 651 3.53 40.49 16.35
N VAL A 652 3.57 40.17 17.64
CA VAL A 652 2.52 40.37 18.65
C VAL A 652 2.81 41.68 19.41
N ASP A 653 2.43 42.83 18.84
CA ASP A 653 2.61 44.15 19.45
C ASP A 653 1.32 44.60 20.15
N PRO A 654 1.24 44.57 21.50
CA PRO A 654 0.01 44.87 22.24
C PRO A 654 -0.48 46.30 22.03
N LEU A 655 0.39 47.23 21.59
CA LEU A 655 -0.02 48.61 21.32
C LEU A 655 -0.98 48.73 20.13
N LEU A 656 -1.05 47.72 19.25
CA LEU A 656 -1.99 47.66 18.14
C LEU A 656 -3.42 47.26 18.57
N THR A 657 -3.59 46.85 19.82
CA THR A 657 -4.89 46.49 20.41
C THR A 657 -5.57 47.65 21.15
N THR A 658 -4.87 48.79 21.31
CA THR A 658 -5.30 49.91 22.15
C THR A 658 -6.67 50.48 21.73
N GLU A 659 -6.93 50.55 20.43
CA GLU A 659 -8.16 51.12 19.85
C GLU A 659 -9.32 50.10 19.71
N LEU A 660 -9.15 48.84 20.15
CA LEU A 660 -10.17 47.79 20.01
C LEU A 660 -11.45 48.09 20.81
N PRO A 661 -12.63 48.18 20.17
CA PRO A 661 -13.89 48.40 20.89
C PRO A 661 -14.14 47.34 21.99
N PRO A 662 -14.77 47.69 23.14
CA PRO A 662 -14.95 46.77 24.25
C PRO A 662 -15.65 45.46 23.86
N ALA A 663 -16.70 45.56 23.04
CA ALA A 663 -17.42 44.39 22.53
C ALA A 663 -16.52 43.45 21.71
N LEU A 664 -15.64 44.00 20.87
CA LEU A 664 -14.71 43.20 20.07
C LEU A 664 -13.59 42.59 20.94
N ALA A 665 -13.14 43.32 21.97
CA ALA A 665 -12.19 42.79 22.95
C ALA A 665 -12.80 41.60 23.71
N ALA A 666 -14.05 41.71 24.16
CA ALA A 666 -14.79 40.64 24.82
C ALA A 666 -14.96 39.41 23.90
N ASP A 667 -15.47 39.61 22.68
CA ASP A 667 -15.65 38.54 21.71
C ASP A 667 -14.30 37.84 21.41
N SER A 668 -13.23 38.61 21.18
CA SER A 668 -11.90 38.03 20.90
C SER A 668 -11.30 37.27 22.10
N GLY A 669 -11.56 37.72 23.33
CA GLY A 669 -11.10 37.00 24.52
C GLY A 669 -11.78 35.65 24.71
N PHE A 670 -13.09 35.56 24.42
CA PHE A 670 -13.83 34.31 24.47
C PHE A 670 -13.44 33.34 23.34
N ASP A 671 -13.07 33.87 22.19
CA ASP A 671 -12.47 33.10 21.11
C ASP A 671 -11.18 32.41 21.57
N ALA A 672 -10.24 33.18 22.13
CA ALA A 672 -8.99 32.65 22.69
C ALA A 672 -9.22 31.66 23.85
N LEU A 673 -10.22 31.90 24.70
CA LEU A 673 -10.54 31.00 25.80
C LEU A 673 -11.03 29.65 25.29
N THR A 674 -11.91 29.68 24.29
CA THR A 674 -12.45 28.48 23.65
C THR A 674 -11.35 27.72 22.94
N HIS A 675 -10.46 28.41 22.21
CA HIS A 675 -9.27 27.81 21.60
C HIS A 675 -8.45 27.01 22.61
N ALA A 676 -8.14 27.62 23.77
CA ALA A 676 -7.30 26.99 24.77
C ALA A 676 -8.00 25.78 25.44
N ILE A 677 -9.28 25.91 25.81
CA ILE A 677 -10.03 24.82 26.45
C ILE A 677 -10.20 23.64 25.48
N GLU A 678 -10.63 23.89 24.25
CA GLU A 678 -10.82 22.82 23.26
C GLU A 678 -9.51 22.14 22.87
N ALA A 679 -8.42 22.90 22.72
CA ALA A 679 -7.10 22.33 22.49
C ALA A 679 -6.65 21.40 23.63
N TYR A 680 -6.96 21.74 24.88
CA TYR A 680 -6.60 20.91 26.05
C TYR A 680 -7.38 19.59 26.08
N VAL A 681 -8.68 19.63 25.78
CA VAL A 681 -9.55 18.43 25.83
C VAL A 681 -9.60 17.64 24.52
N SER A 682 -8.99 18.14 23.45
CA SER A 682 -8.93 17.48 22.14
C SER A 682 -8.30 16.09 22.21
N VAL A 683 -8.75 15.19 21.33
CA VAL A 683 -8.10 13.88 21.14
C VAL A 683 -6.68 14.00 20.56
N TYR A 684 -6.33 15.15 19.97
CA TYR A 684 -4.98 15.45 19.47
C TYR A 684 -4.07 16.12 20.50
N ALA A 685 -4.58 16.39 21.71
CA ALA A 685 -3.82 17.03 22.78
C ALA A 685 -2.53 16.25 23.11
N ASN A 686 -1.50 16.99 23.49
CA ASN A 686 -0.18 16.47 23.82
C ASN A 686 0.53 17.40 24.81
N ASP A 687 1.59 16.90 25.43
CA ASP A 687 2.28 17.61 26.52
C ASP A 687 2.74 19.04 26.12
N PHE A 688 3.08 19.27 24.85
CA PHE A 688 3.44 20.60 24.35
C PHE A 688 2.22 21.53 24.28
N THR A 689 1.09 21.05 23.74
CA THR A 689 -0.13 21.86 23.64
C THR A 689 -0.80 22.06 25.00
N ASP A 690 -0.67 21.08 25.90
CA ASP A 690 -1.29 21.08 27.22
C ASP A 690 -0.73 22.21 28.11
N GLY A 691 0.60 22.37 28.14
CA GLY A 691 1.23 23.46 28.88
C GLY A 691 0.85 24.84 28.35
N LEU A 692 0.74 25.00 27.02
CA LEU A 692 0.33 26.25 26.39
C LEU A 692 -1.14 26.56 26.69
N ALA A 693 -2.04 25.58 26.54
CA ALA A 693 -3.46 25.73 26.77
C ALA A 693 -3.76 26.15 28.22
N LEU A 694 -3.20 25.45 29.22
CA LEU A 694 -3.42 25.79 30.62
C LEU A 694 -2.90 27.19 30.98
N HIS A 695 -1.74 27.58 30.42
CA HIS A 695 -1.20 28.91 30.65
C HIS A 695 -2.06 30.01 30.02
N ALA A 696 -2.55 29.81 28.79
CA ALA A 696 -3.47 30.73 28.13
C ALA A 696 -4.78 30.88 28.91
N ILE A 697 -5.39 29.77 29.35
CA ILE A 697 -6.63 29.80 30.15
C ILE A 697 -6.45 30.67 31.39
N ARG A 698 -5.36 30.46 32.14
CA ARG A 698 -5.05 31.26 33.33
C ARG A 698 -4.94 32.75 33.02
N LEU A 699 -4.14 33.12 32.01
CA LEU A 699 -3.98 34.52 31.61
C LEU A 699 -5.31 35.16 31.21
N ILE A 700 -6.19 34.42 30.53
CA ILE A 700 -7.48 34.96 30.07
C ILE A 700 -8.40 35.22 31.27
N PHE A 701 -8.51 34.27 32.20
CA PHE A 701 -9.30 34.48 33.42
C PHE A 701 -8.76 35.62 34.29
N ASP A 702 -7.43 35.79 34.37
CA ASP A 702 -6.81 36.84 35.17
C ASP A 702 -6.99 38.25 34.58
N HIS A 703 -7.17 38.39 33.26
CA HIS A 703 -7.01 39.68 32.58
C HIS A 703 -8.15 40.11 31.65
N LEU A 704 -9.03 39.21 31.18
CA LEU A 704 -10.04 39.56 30.17
C LEU A 704 -10.99 40.67 30.66
N GLU A 705 -11.51 40.56 31.88
CA GLU A 705 -12.45 41.53 32.45
C GLU A 705 -11.85 42.94 32.48
N ALA A 706 -10.63 43.08 33.03
CA ALA A 706 -9.93 44.36 33.08
C ALA A 706 -9.61 44.92 31.69
N ALA A 707 -9.23 44.05 30.74
CA ALA A 707 -8.95 44.45 29.36
C ALA A 707 -10.18 45.01 28.63
N VAL A 708 -11.40 44.59 29.02
CA VAL A 708 -12.67 45.06 28.44
C VAL A 708 -13.21 46.28 29.19
N ASN A 709 -13.24 46.23 30.52
CA ASN A 709 -13.96 47.20 31.36
C ASN A 709 -13.10 48.42 31.78
N ASP A 710 -11.77 48.29 31.86
CA ASP A 710 -10.84 49.37 32.25
C ASP A 710 -9.77 49.62 31.17
N ARG A 711 -10.21 50.03 29.98
CA ARG A 711 -9.33 50.16 28.80
C ARG A 711 -8.29 51.27 28.91
N GLU A 712 -8.52 52.33 29.66
CA GLU A 712 -7.52 53.40 29.79
C GLU A 712 -6.47 53.07 30.87
N GLY A 713 -6.86 52.37 31.95
CA GLY A 713 -5.98 52.01 33.07
C GLY A 713 -5.25 50.67 32.93
N SER A 714 -5.77 49.71 32.16
CA SER A 714 -5.30 48.32 32.18
C SER A 714 -4.43 47.92 30.98
N ALA A 715 -3.30 48.62 30.77
CA ALA A 715 -2.36 48.31 29.68
C ALA A 715 -1.76 46.90 29.79
N GLU A 716 -1.43 46.47 31.01
CA GLU A 716 -0.94 45.11 31.28
C GLU A 716 -1.98 44.05 30.90
N ALA A 717 -3.25 44.24 31.26
CA ALA A 717 -4.30 43.28 30.93
C ALA A 717 -4.46 43.08 29.42
N ARG A 718 -4.37 44.16 28.63
CA ARG A 718 -4.40 44.07 27.16
C ARG A 718 -3.20 43.32 26.60
N GLU A 719 -2.01 43.57 27.13
CA GLU A 719 -0.80 42.83 26.75
C GLU A 719 -0.94 41.33 27.05
N LYS A 720 -1.38 40.99 28.27
CA LYS A 720 -1.54 39.58 28.67
C LYS A 720 -2.62 38.88 27.85
N MET A 721 -3.72 39.55 27.52
CA MET A 721 -4.73 39.03 26.60
C MET A 721 -4.18 38.79 25.19
N HIS A 722 -3.38 39.72 24.68
CA HIS A 722 -2.77 39.57 23.35
C HIS A 722 -1.81 38.38 23.29
N ASN A 723 -0.97 38.23 24.31
CA ASN A 723 -0.11 37.06 24.45
C ASN A 723 -0.91 35.76 24.61
N ALA A 724 -1.98 35.77 25.43
CA ALA A 724 -2.80 34.60 25.67
C ALA A 724 -3.50 34.11 24.39
N GLY A 725 -3.99 35.02 23.55
CA GLY A 725 -4.53 34.69 22.23
C GLY A 725 -3.51 33.98 21.34
N THR A 726 -2.28 34.47 21.27
CA THR A 726 -1.20 33.81 20.52
C THR A 726 -0.83 32.45 21.12
N ILE A 727 -0.73 32.33 22.45
CA ILE A 727 -0.41 31.07 23.13
C ILE A 727 -1.50 30.02 22.88
N ALA A 728 -2.78 30.42 22.96
CA ALA A 728 -3.91 29.57 22.60
C ALA A 728 -3.82 29.15 21.11
N GLY A 729 -3.47 30.10 20.24
CA GLY A 729 -3.15 29.87 18.82
C GLY A 729 -2.11 28.77 18.58
N MET A 730 -0.99 28.83 19.30
CA MET A 730 0.06 27.81 19.23
C MET A 730 -0.43 26.43 19.69
N ALA A 731 -1.29 26.39 20.71
CA ALA A 731 -1.88 25.14 21.21
C ALA A 731 -2.84 24.52 20.18
N PHE A 732 -3.86 25.26 19.74
CA PHE A 732 -4.86 24.72 18.82
C PHE A 732 -4.33 24.53 17.40
N GLY A 733 -3.31 25.28 16.99
CA GLY A 733 -2.57 25.04 15.75
C GLY A 733 -2.02 23.61 15.63
N ASN A 734 -1.85 22.92 16.77
CA ASN A 734 -1.27 21.58 16.87
C ASN A 734 -2.21 20.55 17.52
N ALA A 735 -3.24 20.98 18.27
CA ALA A 735 -4.26 20.11 18.88
C ALA A 735 -5.65 20.21 18.21
N PHE A 736 -5.84 21.13 17.25
CA PHE A 736 -7.14 21.48 16.66
C PHE A 736 -8.17 21.90 17.71
N LEU A 737 -9.41 22.12 17.24
CA LEU A 737 -10.54 22.63 18.00
C LEU A 737 -11.69 21.62 17.97
N GLY A 738 -12.65 21.78 18.87
CA GLY A 738 -13.73 20.83 19.10
C GLY A 738 -15.06 21.28 18.52
N ILE A 739 -16.15 20.80 19.14
CA ILE A 739 -17.51 21.07 18.65
C ILE A 739 -18.00 22.48 18.93
N VAL A 740 -17.40 23.26 19.84
CA VAL A 740 -17.76 24.68 20.00
C VAL A 740 -17.50 25.39 18.68
N HIS A 741 -16.28 25.29 18.14
CA HIS A 741 -15.95 25.90 16.85
C HIS A 741 -16.77 25.33 15.69
N ALA A 742 -16.94 24.00 15.65
CA ALA A 742 -17.75 23.36 14.62
C ALA A 742 -19.18 23.92 14.55
N MET A 743 -19.81 24.12 15.71
CA MET A 743 -21.16 24.70 15.80
C MET A 743 -21.14 26.22 15.58
N SER A 744 -20.12 26.92 16.07
CA SER A 744 -20.01 28.38 15.93
C SER A 744 -19.79 28.84 14.49
N HIS A 745 -19.01 28.10 13.68
CA HIS A 745 -18.78 28.46 12.27
C HIS A 745 -20.09 28.52 11.48
N THR A 746 -21.02 27.59 11.75
CA THR A 746 -22.27 27.48 11.01
C THR A 746 -23.38 28.36 11.60
N LEU A 747 -23.51 28.43 12.92
CA LEU A 747 -24.52 29.26 13.58
C LEU A 747 -24.23 30.75 13.42
N GLY A 748 -22.98 31.18 13.64
CA GLY A 748 -22.58 32.58 13.49
C GLY A 748 -22.79 33.09 12.06
N ALA A 749 -22.48 32.25 11.07
CA ALA A 749 -22.72 32.56 9.65
C ALA A 749 -24.22 32.67 9.31
N THR A 750 -25.05 31.77 9.85
CA THR A 750 -26.49 31.72 9.56
C THR A 750 -27.27 32.85 10.22
N PHE A 751 -26.92 33.22 11.45
CA PHE A 751 -27.66 34.21 12.25
C PHE A 751 -26.94 35.56 12.37
N HIS A 752 -25.83 35.74 11.65
CA HIS A 752 -25.03 36.98 11.62
C HIS A 752 -24.54 37.42 13.02
N ILE A 753 -24.05 36.47 13.80
CA ILE A 753 -23.53 36.68 15.16
C ILE A 753 -22.00 36.64 15.12
N ALA A 754 -21.35 37.51 15.87
CA ALA A 754 -19.90 37.50 16.01
C ALA A 754 -19.39 36.13 16.49
N HIS A 755 -18.27 35.68 15.93
CA HIS A 755 -17.74 34.33 16.18
C HIS A 755 -17.44 34.08 17.67
N GLY A 756 -16.65 34.96 18.28
CA GLY A 756 -16.31 34.87 19.71
C GLY A 756 -17.52 34.93 20.65
N ARG A 757 -18.58 35.65 20.25
CA ARG A 757 -19.84 35.68 20.98
C ARG A 757 -20.60 34.35 20.90
N THR A 758 -20.59 33.73 19.73
CA THR A 758 -21.17 32.40 19.52
C THR A 758 -20.42 31.35 20.35
N ASN A 759 -19.08 31.45 20.39
CA ASN A 759 -18.22 30.63 21.24
C ASN A 759 -18.57 30.80 22.73
N ALA A 760 -18.72 32.04 23.20
CA ALA A 760 -19.08 32.35 24.60
C ALA A 760 -20.42 31.74 25.05
N VAL A 761 -21.41 31.73 24.16
CA VAL A 761 -22.74 31.13 24.44
C VAL A 761 -22.65 29.60 24.48
N LEU A 762 -21.92 28.96 23.56
CA LEU A 762 -21.88 27.50 23.44
C LEU A 762 -20.94 26.82 24.44
N LEU A 763 -19.83 27.46 24.80
CA LEU A 763 -18.72 26.85 25.55
C LEU A 763 -19.16 26.20 26.89
N PRO A 764 -19.96 26.85 27.76
CA PRO A 764 -20.42 26.23 29.01
C PRO A 764 -21.22 24.93 28.78
N HIS A 765 -22.05 24.89 27.74
CA HIS A 765 -22.85 23.71 27.41
C HIS A 765 -21.98 22.57 26.88
N VAL A 766 -20.97 22.88 26.06
CA VAL A 766 -20.04 21.88 25.54
C VAL A 766 -19.13 21.33 26.65
N ILE A 767 -18.69 22.16 27.60
CA ILE A 767 -17.93 21.71 28.78
C ILE A 767 -18.75 20.66 29.54
N ARG A 768 -20.01 20.95 29.86
CA ARG A 768 -20.89 20.01 30.56
C ARG A 768 -21.13 18.73 29.76
N TYR A 769 -21.38 18.85 28.46
CA TYR A 769 -21.57 17.70 27.57
C TYR A 769 -20.33 16.80 27.49
N ASN A 770 -19.15 17.37 27.27
CA ASN A 770 -17.87 16.66 27.25
C ASN A 770 -17.41 16.26 28.66
N GLY A 771 -18.04 16.75 29.72
CA GLY A 771 -17.79 16.36 31.11
C GLY A 771 -18.53 15.09 31.55
N THR A 772 -19.28 14.46 30.65
CA THR A 772 -20.05 13.24 30.93
C THR A 772 -19.57 12.05 30.09
N ALA A 773 -19.87 10.83 30.55
CA ALA A 773 -19.54 9.63 29.79
C ALA A 773 -20.26 9.60 28.43
N PRO A 774 -19.54 9.36 27.31
CA PRO A 774 -20.12 9.41 25.98
C PRO A 774 -20.80 8.10 25.60
N THR A 775 -21.82 8.20 24.75
CA THR A 775 -22.44 7.03 24.09
C THR A 775 -21.55 6.49 22.96
N LYS A 776 -20.70 7.35 22.38
CA LYS A 776 -19.78 7.02 21.29
C LYS A 776 -18.44 7.72 21.44
N LEU A 777 -17.36 6.95 21.40
CA LEU A 777 -15.98 7.44 21.50
C LEU A 777 -15.46 7.93 20.15
N THR A 778 -14.67 9.01 20.17
CA THR A 778 -13.86 9.46 19.03
C THR A 778 -12.64 8.55 18.88
N GLY A 779 -12.37 8.08 17.66
CA GLY A 779 -11.21 7.23 17.39
C GLY A 779 -9.94 8.04 17.10
N TRP A 780 -8.93 7.93 17.97
CA TRP A 780 -7.58 8.41 17.69
C TRP A 780 -6.53 7.49 18.33
N PRO A 781 -5.46 7.07 17.63
CA PRO A 781 -4.53 6.07 18.17
C PRO A 781 -3.87 6.45 19.50
N LYS A 782 -3.64 7.75 19.77
CA LYS A 782 -3.09 8.22 21.06
C LYS A 782 -4.14 8.37 22.16
N TYR A 783 -5.42 8.51 21.80
CA TYR A 783 -6.50 8.66 22.78
C TYR A 783 -6.89 7.27 23.30
N GLU A 784 -6.25 6.87 24.40
CA GLU A 784 -6.38 5.52 24.98
C GLU A 784 -7.67 5.33 25.78
N SER A 785 -8.10 6.36 26.48
CA SER A 785 -9.26 6.37 27.36
C SER A 785 -9.98 7.71 27.30
N TYR A 786 -11.29 7.69 27.55
CA TYR A 786 -12.07 8.92 27.65
C TYR A 786 -11.73 9.60 28.97
N ARG A 787 -11.16 10.81 28.89
CA ARG A 787 -10.60 11.53 30.05
C ARG A 787 -10.99 13.01 30.14
N ALA A 788 -11.96 13.44 29.33
CA ALA A 788 -12.37 14.85 29.28
C ALA A 788 -12.83 15.42 30.63
N PRO A 789 -13.60 14.69 31.48
CA PRO A 789 -13.97 15.18 32.81
C PRO A 789 -12.77 15.51 33.70
N GLU A 790 -11.76 14.64 33.72
CA GLU A 790 -10.51 14.85 34.45
C GLU A 790 -9.73 16.04 33.87
N ARG A 791 -9.75 16.22 32.55
CA ARG A 791 -9.10 17.39 31.93
C ARG A 791 -9.80 18.69 32.29
N PHE A 792 -11.13 18.73 32.36
CA PHE A 792 -11.83 19.92 32.87
C PHE A 792 -11.54 20.16 34.36
N GLN A 793 -11.37 19.09 35.14
CA GLN A 793 -10.92 19.17 36.54
C GLN A 793 -9.53 19.82 36.68
N ASP A 794 -8.59 19.49 35.79
CA ASP A 794 -7.25 20.12 35.78
C ASP A 794 -7.33 21.62 35.49
N ILE A 795 -8.20 22.02 34.56
CA ILE A 795 -8.43 23.45 34.28
C ILE A 795 -9.01 24.13 35.52
N ALA A 796 -10.03 23.54 36.15
CA ALA A 796 -10.62 24.08 37.37
C ALA A 796 -9.58 24.23 38.50
N ARG A 797 -8.71 23.23 38.71
CA ARG A 797 -7.60 23.32 39.68
C ARG A 797 -6.60 24.41 39.35
N THR A 798 -6.26 24.58 38.06
CA THR A 798 -5.34 25.62 37.59
C THR A 798 -5.86 27.02 37.91
N LEU A 799 -7.18 27.20 37.89
CA LEU A 799 -7.88 28.45 38.20
C LEU A 799 -8.22 28.61 39.70
N GLY A 800 -7.91 27.61 40.54
CA GLY A 800 -8.28 27.63 41.97
C GLY A 800 -9.78 27.46 42.24
N LEU A 801 -10.53 26.88 41.29
CA LEU A 801 -11.96 26.61 41.40
C LEU A 801 -12.24 25.30 42.17
N PRO A 802 -13.46 25.13 42.73
CA PRO A 802 -13.86 23.86 43.35
C PRO A 802 -13.73 22.68 42.37
N ALA A 803 -12.94 21.67 42.71
CA ALA A 803 -12.61 20.57 41.81
C ALA A 803 -12.29 19.26 42.58
N ALA A 804 -13.09 18.94 43.59
CA ALA A 804 -12.87 17.75 44.41
C ALA A 804 -13.05 16.45 43.59
N THR A 805 -14.09 16.39 42.77
CA THR A 805 -14.30 15.34 41.76
C THR A 805 -14.22 15.90 40.33
N PRO A 806 -14.06 15.04 39.29
CA PRO A 806 -14.16 15.48 37.91
C PRO A 806 -15.47 16.20 37.59
N GLY A 807 -16.60 15.72 38.14
CA GLY A 807 -17.90 16.37 37.98
C GLY A 807 -17.93 17.78 38.58
N ASP A 808 -17.37 17.96 39.79
CA ASP A 808 -17.27 19.29 40.41
C ASP A 808 -16.42 20.24 39.56
N GLY A 809 -15.32 19.73 38.99
CA GLY A 809 -14.44 20.50 38.11
C GLY A 809 -15.12 20.93 36.80
N VAL A 810 -15.91 20.04 36.19
CA VAL A 810 -16.71 20.35 35.00
C VAL A 810 -17.71 21.48 35.29
N GLU A 811 -18.49 21.35 36.36
CA GLU A 811 -19.52 22.34 36.68
C GLU A 811 -18.90 23.66 37.13
N SER A 812 -17.90 23.65 38.01
CA SER A 812 -17.26 24.89 38.49
C SER A 812 -16.60 25.67 37.35
N LEU A 813 -16.00 24.97 36.38
CA LEU A 813 -15.45 25.60 35.18
C LEU A 813 -16.55 26.20 34.29
N ALA A 814 -17.63 25.44 34.02
CA ALA A 814 -18.74 25.95 33.22
C ALA A 814 -19.36 27.22 33.84
N TRP A 815 -19.54 27.23 35.16
CA TRP A 815 -19.98 28.40 35.93
C TRP A 815 -18.99 29.58 35.87
N ALA A 816 -17.68 29.31 35.97
CA ALA A 816 -16.68 30.36 35.87
C ALA A 816 -16.66 31.01 34.48
N VAL A 817 -16.87 30.23 33.41
CA VAL A 817 -17.02 30.74 32.04
C VAL A 817 -18.27 31.61 31.92
N GLU A 818 -19.41 31.19 32.48
CA GLU A 818 -20.66 31.98 32.49
C GLU A 818 -20.49 33.31 33.25
N ARG A 819 -19.83 33.30 34.41
CA ARG A 819 -19.54 34.52 35.18
C ARG A 819 -18.62 35.47 34.43
N LEU A 820 -17.56 34.94 33.80
CA LEU A 820 -16.65 35.75 33.01
C LEU A 820 -17.36 36.39 31.81
N ARG A 821 -18.30 35.67 31.18
CA ARG A 821 -19.11 36.14 30.05
C ARG A 821 -19.97 37.33 30.48
N ASP A 822 -20.64 37.18 31.62
CA ASP A 822 -21.52 38.22 32.17
C ASP A 822 -20.70 39.47 32.58
N ALA A 823 -19.50 39.27 33.15
CA ALA A 823 -18.59 40.36 33.54
C ALA A 823 -18.11 41.23 32.37
N VAL A 824 -18.09 40.70 31.14
CA VAL A 824 -17.74 41.44 29.92
C VAL A 824 -18.94 41.78 29.04
N ALA A 825 -20.15 41.69 29.61
CA ALA A 825 -21.42 42.06 28.97
C ALA A 825 -21.72 41.32 27.65
N ILE A 826 -21.37 40.03 27.56
CA ILE A 826 -21.85 39.15 26.49
C ILE A 826 -23.16 38.49 26.93
N GLU A 827 -24.15 38.46 26.04
CA GLU A 827 -25.46 37.89 26.31
C GLU A 827 -25.42 36.36 26.51
N PRO A 828 -26.26 35.78 27.40
CA PRO A 828 -26.12 34.39 27.82
C PRO A 828 -26.67 33.34 26.85
N SER A 829 -27.47 33.73 25.86
CA SER A 829 -28.15 32.80 24.96
C SER A 829 -28.46 33.39 23.58
N PHE A 830 -28.71 32.55 22.57
CA PHE A 830 -29.11 33.02 21.24
C PHE A 830 -30.44 33.79 21.27
N ARG A 831 -31.36 33.45 22.18
CA ARG A 831 -32.59 34.24 22.40
C ARG A 831 -32.27 35.67 22.86
N SER A 832 -31.36 35.84 23.82
CA SER A 832 -30.95 37.16 24.29
C SER A 832 -30.16 37.97 23.25
N LEU A 833 -29.55 37.30 22.27
CA LEU A 833 -28.92 37.92 21.11
C LEU A 833 -29.93 38.36 20.03
N GLY A 834 -31.23 38.15 20.26
CA GLY A 834 -32.29 38.57 19.34
C GLY A 834 -32.54 37.62 18.18
N VAL A 835 -32.07 36.37 18.24
CA VAL A 835 -32.34 35.38 17.20
C VAL A 835 -33.78 34.87 17.31
N ASP A 836 -34.52 34.90 16.20
CA ASP A 836 -35.88 34.39 16.12
C ASP A 836 -35.94 32.88 16.43
N GLU A 837 -36.86 32.50 17.32
CA GLU A 837 -36.96 31.13 17.84
C GLU A 837 -37.29 30.13 16.75
N ARG A 838 -38.26 30.48 15.90
CA ARG A 838 -38.69 29.59 14.82
C ARG A 838 -37.59 29.42 13.79
N ALA A 839 -36.96 30.51 13.36
CA ALA A 839 -35.83 30.47 12.44
C ALA A 839 -34.67 29.63 12.98
N PHE A 840 -34.38 29.72 14.28
CA PHE A 840 -33.33 28.93 14.91
C PHE A 840 -33.66 27.43 14.92
N LEU A 841 -34.85 27.07 15.42
CA LEU A 841 -35.28 25.67 15.52
C LEU A 841 -35.42 25.00 14.15
N ASP A 842 -35.94 25.73 13.14
CA ASP A 842 -36.07 25.24 11.77
C ASP A 842 -34.69 24.98 11.11
N ALA A 843 -33.65 25.72 11.52
CA ALA A 843 -32.30 25.56 10.98
C ALA A 843 -31.51 24.42 11.63
N LEU A 844 -31.81 24.02 12.88
CA LEU A 844 -31.02 23.07 13.69
C LEU A 844 -30.58 21.80 12.94
N PRO A 845 -31.46 21.09 12.18
CA PRO A 845 -31.04 19.88 11.47
C PRO A 845 -29.90 20.15 10.49
N GLN A 846 -30.00 21.20 9.70
CA GLN A 846 -28.96 21.56 8.72
C GLN A 846 -27.70 22.10 9.42
N GLN A 847 -27.85 22.89 10.48
CA GLN A 847 -26.70 23.42 11.22
C GLN A 847 -25.91 22.31 11.93
N SER A 848 -26.58 21.30 12.49
CA SER A 848 -25.90 20.13 13.07
C SER A 848 -25.13 19.33 12.03
N LEU A 849 -25.68 19.19 10.82
CA LEU A 849 -24.99 18.55 9.69
C LEU A 849 -23.78 19.37 9.24
N ASN A 850 -23.92 20.69 9.11
CA ASN A 850 -22.83 21.58 8.76
C ASN A 850 -21.70 21.54 9.81
N ALA A 851 -22.06 21.53 11.10
CA ALA A 851 -21.10 21.38 12.20
C ALA A 851 -20.38 20.02 12.13
N TYR A 852 -21.09 18.95 11.83
CA TYR A 852 -20.46 17.64 11.57
C TYR A 852 -19.53 17.67 10.34
N GLU A 853 -19.91 18.43 9.30
CA GLU A 853 -19.11 18.71 8.11
C GLU A 853 -17.90 19.63 8.38
N ASP A 854 -17.76 20.20 9.57
CA ASP A 854 -16.59 20.99 9.93
C ASP A 854 -15.34 20.12 10.19
N GLN A 855 -14.15 20.69 10.03
CA GLN A 855 -12.86 20.02 10.26
C GLN A 855 -12.50 19.93 11.76
N CYS A 856 -13.15 20.71 12.62
CA CYS A 856 -12.96 20.69 14.08
C CYS A 856 -13.67 19.50 14.74
N ALA A 857 -14.83 19.10 14.22
CA ALA A 857 -15.67 18.06 14.84
C ALA A 857 -14.93 16.74 15.18
N PRO A 858 -14.03 16.21 14.33
CA PRO A 858 -13.26 14.99 14.63
C PRO A 858 -12.25 15.11 15.78
N ALA A 859 -11.86 16.32 16.19
CA ALA A 859 -10.91 16.51 17.29
C ALA A 859 -11.57 16.46 18.68
N ASN A 860 -12.90 16.52 18.74
CA ASN A 860 -13.63 16.54 20.01
C ASN A 860 -13.42 15.24 20.81
N PRO A 861 -13.28 15.30 22.16
CA PRO A 861 -13.00 14.13 23.01
C PRO A 861 -14.02 12.99 22.93
N ARG A 862 -15.25 13.28 22.50
CA ARG A 862 -16.30 12.29 22.18
C ARG A 862 -16.86 12.54 20.79
N MET A 863 -17.43 11.49 20.19
CA MET A 863 -17.92 11.57 18.81
C MET A 863 -19.03 12.62 18.74
N PRO A 864 -18.97 13.57 17.80
CA PRO A 864 -20.00 14.59 17.60
C PRO A 864 -21.25 13.97 16.97
N MET A 865 -22.16 13.47 17.80
CA MET A 865 -23.44 12.93 17.31
C MET A 865 -24.36 14.10 16.91
N LEU A 866 -25.10 13.96 15.80
CA LEU A 866 -25.98 15.02 15.29
C LEU A 866 -27.05 15.40 16.32
N ASP A 867 -27.69 14.42 16.95
CA ASP A 867 -28.73 14.65 17.96
C ASP A 867 -28.17 15.37 19.20
N ASP A 868 -26.97 14.97 19.64
CA ASP A 868 -26.27 15.62 20.76
C ASP A 868 -25.96 17.10 20.42
N MET A 869 -25.46 17.38 19.20
CA MET A 869 -25.21 18.75 18.76
C MET A 869 -26.49 19.58 18.67
N GLN A 870 -27.59 19.02 18.13
CA GLN A 870 -28.88 19.71 18.11
C GLN A 870 -29.39 20.04 19.51
N GLU A 871 -29.22 19.12 20.48
CA GLU A 871 -29.62 19.35 21.86
C GLU A 871 -28.77 20.44 22.52
N ILE A 872 -27.45 20.45 22.29
CA ILE A 872 -26.57 21.52 22.79
C ILE A 872 -26.99 22.87 22.21
N MET A 873 -27.19 22.96 20.88
CA MET A 873 -27.62 24.20 20.22
C MET A 873 -28.97 24.67 20.73
N ARG A 874 -29.93 23.75 20.95
CA ARG A 874 -31.25 24.05 21.51
C ARG A 874 -31.15 24.57 22.95
N THR A 875 -30.33 23.94 23.77
CA THR A 875 -30.10 24.38 25.16
C THR A 875 -29.47 25.78 25.18
N ALA A 876 -28.47 26.01 24.32
CA ALA A 876 -27.81 27.31 24.17
C ALA A 876 -28.74 28.42 23.64
N TYR A 877 -29.84 28.06 22.95
CA TYR A 877 -30.84 29.03 22.52
C TYR A 877 -31.61 29.63 23.69
N TYR A 878 -32.05 28.79 24.63
CA TYR A 878 -32.84 29.23 25.78
C TYR A 878 -31.98 29.75 26.94
N GLY A 879 -30.72 29.31 27.04
CA GLY A 879 -29.82 29.62 28.16
C GLY A 879 -29.96 28.62 29.32
N PRO A 880 -29.18 28.80 30.40
CA PRO A 880 -29.20 27.88 31.54
C PRO A 880 -30.57 27.84 32.23
N ALA A 881 -31.03 26.64 32.61
CA ALA A 881 -32.27 26.43 33.33
C ALA A 881 -32.14 26.78 34.82
N GLY A 882 -32.00 28.07 35.15
CA GLY A 882 -32.01 28.60 36.52
C GLY A 882 -30.79 28.19 37.38
N ALA A 883 -30.16 29.18 38.02
CA ALA A 883 -29.07 28.95 38.97
C ALA A 883 -29.54 28.15 40.21
N PRO A 884 -28.73 27.25 40.79
CA PRO A 884 -28.94 26.80 42.15
C PRO A 884 -28.78 28.01 43.09
N ALA A 885 -29.72 28.17 44.02
CA ALA A 885 -29.70 29.25 45.01
C ALA A 885 -28.41 29.20 45.85
N GLU A 886 -27.84 30.37 46.13
CA GLU A 886 -26.65 30.60 46.98
C GLU A 886 -26.74 29.94 48.36
#